data_AF-A0AAD1ZP74-F1
#
_entry.id   AF-A0AAD1ZP74-F1
#
_cell.length_a   1.000
_cell.length_b   1.000
_cell.length_c   1.000
_cell.angle_alpha   90.00
_cell.angle_beta   90.00
_cell.angle_gamma   90.00
#
_symmetry.space_group_name_H-M   'P 1'
#
loop_
_entity.id
_entity.type
_entity.pdbx_description
1 polymer ?
#
loop_
_entity_poly.entity_id
_entity_poly.type
_entity_poly.pdbx_seq_one_letter_code
_entity_poly.pdbx_strand_id
1 'polypeptide(L)'
;MENPKLIILFFLFILLPSSLPAVIKVEQGKDEPYVGVNIGTDYSDALSPEELASFLQLQKITHVRLYDADDKILKALAKTHIRVIISVPNNQLIAIGSSNATAAAWIGRNVAAYYPETLITAVAVGDEVLSTIPSSAPLLMPAIESLYTALVAANLHTQIKISTPNSFSIVLDSFPPSQSYFNRTLSPVISQLLKFLSRTQSPLMMNLYPYYVFMQNNGVVPLDNSLFKPLTPTKEMVDSNTLLHYTNVLDAMIDSVYFSMKNLNVTDVVVLVTETGWPTKGDSKEPYATIDNSNTYNSNLIKHILDRSGTPLHSDITSSVYIYELFNEDLRSPPISEAHWGLFYGNSNPVYLLHESGSGTFLANDSTNQTYCVATDGTDTKTLQKALDWACGPGTANCAEIQAGENCYLPNNMYNHASYAFDSYYQKEKKAPGSCDFNGAAMITTTDPSHGNCIFPGSKKVSKKTRRQVVNSTQASGVGTLRFFGIPISSFNKDLHMVFYEFSPTLKMASKILLLVVIYAFACTINARTLPIEKNAADEQTTFFHRHFPPYRGAFSGRFGAGRGAGMGGVGAGFGGGSGFGAGSGAGAGDLGEGFGGGQGNGAGARGSGIGSGGNGGTGGGFGGGGGMGTGFGGGANGGFGGGLS
;
A
#
# COMPACT_ATOMS: atom_id res chain seq x y z
N MET A 1 38.54 -53.53 50.89
CA MET A 1 37.48 -53.28 51.89
C MET A 1 37.31 -51.76 51.98
N GLU A 2 36.74 -51.10 50.98
CA GLU A 2 35.35 -51.14 50.47
C GLU A 2 34.49 -50.03 51.09
N ASN A 3 34.17 -49.02 50.28
CA ASN A 3 32.76 -48.73 49.96
C ASN A 3 32.65 -47.90 48.64
N PRO A 4 32.51 -48.54 47.46
CA PRO A 4 32.60 -47.87 46.17
C PRO A 4 31.25 -47.25 45.74
N LYS A 5 30.63 -46.43 46.60
CA LYS A 5 29.32 -45.80 46.33
C LYS A 5 29.29 -44.26 46.40
N LEU A 6 30.36 -43.61 46.85
CA LEU A 6 30.37 -42.16 47.05
C LEU A 6 31.01 -41.34 45.91
N ILE A 7 31.80 -41.96 45.04
CA ILE A 7 32.52 -41.26 43.94
C ILE A 7 31.63 -41.08 42.69
N ILE A 8 30.67 -41.97 42.46
CA ILE A 8 29.76 -41.91 41.31
C ILE A 8 28.77 -40.74 41.41
N LEU A 9 28.42 -40.29 42.62
CA LEU A 9 27.46 -39.20 42.82
C LEU A 9 28.03 -37.81 42.48
N PHE A 10 29.36 -37.64 42.48
CA PHE A 10 29.98 -36.34 42.18
C PHE A 10 30.21 -36.10 40.68
N PHE A 11 30.30 -37.17 39.88
CA PHE A 11 30.43 -37.06 38.42
C PHE A 11 29.09 -36.97 37.66
N LEU A 12 27.96 -37.28 38.32
CA LEU A 12 26.62 -37.13 37.72
C LEU A 12 26.02 -35.73 37.85
N PHE A 13 26.64 -34.83 38.61
CA PHE A 13 26.16 -33.43 38.77
C PHE A 13 26.80 -32.43 37.80
N ILE A 14 27.69 -32.87 36.91
CA ILE A 14 28.36 -32.04 35.88
C ILE A 14 27.67 -32.18 34.50
N LEU A 15 26.57 -32.93 34.43
CA LEU A 15 25.72 -33.09 33.23
C LEU A 15 24.30 -32.50 33.41
N LEU A 16 24.16 -31.47 34.24
CA LEU A 16 23.03 -30.54 34.12
C LEU A 16 23.34 -29.55 32.99
N PRO A 17 22.52 -29.48 31.92
CA PRO A 17 22.72 -28.45 30.91
C PRO A 17 22.53 -27.09 31.57
N SER A 18 23.56 -26.24 31.47
CA SER A 18 23.43 -24.84 31.81
C SER A 18 22.24 -24.27 31.04
N SER A 19 21.23 -23.81 31.78
CA SER A 19 20.08 -23.11 31.20
C SER A 19 20.60 -21.81 30.61
N LEU A 20 20.95 -21.86 29.32
CA LEU A 20 21.11 -20.69 28.48
C LEU A 20 19.92 -19.78 28.74
N PRO A 21 20.09 -18.44 28.82
CA PRO A 21 18.95 -17.56 28.75
C PRO A 21 18.16 -17.96 27.51
N ALA A 22 16.84 -18.10 27.65
CA ALA A 22 15.99 -18.48 26.53
C ALA A 22 16.11 -17.40 25.46
N VAL A 23 17.04 -17.61 24.52
CA VAL A 23 17.01 -16.96 23.23
C VAL A 23 15.63 -17.26 22.71
N ILE A 24 14.79 -16.24 22.68
CA ILE A 24 13.56 -16.27 21.91
C ILE A 24 14.05 -16.44 20.48
N LYS A 25 14.18 -17.70 20.05
CA LYS A 25 14.05 -18.06 18.66
C LYS A 25 12.64 -17.65 18.32
N VAL A 26 12.51 -16.39 17.90
CA VAL A 26 11.51 -16.02 16.91
C VAL A 26 11.69 -17.09 15.85
N GLU A 27 10.69 -17.95 15.69
CA GLU A 27 10.72 -18.87 14.56
C GLU A 27 10.79 -17.97 13.33
N GLN A 28 11.92 -18.03 12.63
CA GLN A 28 11.92 -17.77 11.20
C GLN A 28 11.00 -18.85 10.63
N GLY A 29 9.71 -18.53 10.61
CA GLY A 29 8.77 -19.23 9.77
C GLY A 29 9.35 -19.23 8.36
N LYS A 30 9.04 -20.27 7.60
CA LYS A 30 9.07 -20.10 6.14
C LYS A 30 8.15 -18.91 5.88
N ASP A 31 8.70 -17.78 5.46
CA ASP A 31 7.93 -16.53 5.33
C ASP A 31 6.77 -16.80 4.38
N GLU A 32 5.57 -16.91 4.94
CA GLU A 32 4.38 -17.19 4.16
C GLU A 32 4.09 -15.95 3.30
N PRO A 33 3.66 -16.14 2.03
CA PRO A 33 3.40 -15.02 1.14
C PRO A 33 2.36 -14.10 1.77
N TYR A 34 2.64 -12.80 1.72
CA TYR A 34 1.84 -11.78 2.39
C TYR A 34 1.44 -10.66 1.44
N VAL A 35 0.33 -10.01 1.78
CA VAL A 35 -0.11 -8.76 1.17
C VAL A 35 0.14 -7.63 2.17
N GLY A 36 0.98 -6.67 1.77
CA GLY A 36 1.16 -5.40 2.43
C GLY A 36 0.51 -4.25 1.66
N VAL A 37 0.69 -3.03 2.16
CA VAL A 37 0.25 -1.79 1.51
C VAL A 37 1.37 -0.75 1.49
N ASN A 38 1.41 0.06 0.45
CA ASN A 38 2.19 1.29 0.44
C ASN A 38 1.41 2.40 1.16
N ILE A 39 2.13 3.27 1.87
CA ILE A 39 1.56 4.44 2.55
C ILE A 39 2.22 5.67 1.95
N GLY A 40 1.52 6.31 1.01
CA GLY A 40 1.80 7.65 0.55
C GLY A 40 1.53 8.72 1.62
N THR A 41 1.86 9.97 1.30
CA THR A 41 1.76 11.14 2.20
C THR A 41 1.18 12.39 1.52
N ASP A 42 0.96 12.36 0.20
CA ASP A 42 0.47 13.49 -0.58
C ASP A 42 -1.08 13.59 -0.54
N TYR A 43 -1.65 13.57 0.68
CA TYR A 43 -3.09 13.73 0.91
C TYR A 43 -3.44 14.76 1.98
N SER A 44 -4.59 15.43 1.82
CA SER A 44 -5.03 16.57 2.63
C SER A 44 -5.61 16.20 4.00
N ASP A 45 -6.45 15.18 4.06
CA ASP A 45 -7.06 14.65 5.29
C ASP A 45 -6.16 13.62 6.00
N ALA A 46 -4.92 14.00 6.31
CA ALA A 46 -3.93 13.09 6.90
C ALA A 46 -4.29 12.64 8.34
N LEU A 47 -4.32 11.32 8.56
CA LEU A 47 -4.42 10.73 9.91
C LEU A 47 -3.21 11.12 10.76
N SER A 48 -3.41 11.27 12.08
CA SER A 48 -2.24 11.29 12.98
C SER A 48 -1.51 9.93 12.96
N PRO A 49 -0.19 9.89 13.22
CA PRO A 49 0.57 8.64 13.24
C PRO A 49 -0.01 7.55 14.16
N GLU A 50 -0.56 7.95 15.31
CA GLU A 50 -1.20 7.07 16.28
C GLU A 50 -2.56 6.52 15.77
N GLU A 51 -3.34 7.35 15.08
CA GLU A 51 -4.58 6.93 14.41
C GLU A 51 -4.27 5.98 13.24
N LEU A 52 -3.23 6.29 12.45
CA LEU A 52 -2.75 5.42 11.37
C LEU A 52 -2.33 4.05 11.90
N ALA A 53 -1.51 3.99 12.95
CA ALA A 53 -1.12 2.73 13.57
C ALA A 53 -2.33 1.92 14.09
N SER A 54 -3.30 2.60 14.72
CA SER A 54 -4.55 1.99 15.20
C SER A 54 -5.43 1.49 14.04
N PHE A 55 -5.49 2.24 12.95
CA PHE A 55 -6.25 1.92 11.74
C PHE A 55 -5.65 0.71 11.02
N LEU A 56 -4.33 0.66 10.84
CA LEU A 56 -3.63 -0.50 10.26
C LEU A 56 -3.92 -1.78 11.06
N GLN A 57 -3.90 -1.71 12.40
CA GLN A 57 -4.25 -2.85 13.25
C GLN A 57 -5.73 -3.25 13.11
N LEU A 58 -6.65 -2.29 13.04
CA LEU A 58 -8.09 -2.55 12.83
C LEU A 58 -8.36 -3.24 11.49
N GLN A 59 -7.67 -2.81 10.43
CA GLN A 59 -7.70 -3.39 9.08
C GLN A 59 -6.82 -4.65 8.96
N LYS A 60 -6.27 -5.17 10.07
CA LYS A 60 -5.38 -6.35 10.13
C LYS A 60 -4.19 -6.29 9.15
N ILE A 61 -3.74 -5.08 8.78
CA ILE A 61 -2.59 -4.88 7.92
C ILE A 61 -1.34 -5.22 8.72
N THR A 62 -0.57 -6.18 8.24
CA THR A 62 0.63 -6.72 8.93
C THR A 62 1.95 -6.26 8.30
N HIS A 63 1.90 -5.73 7.08
CA HIS A 63 3.07 -5.29 6.32
C HIS A 63 2.79 -3.94 5.66
N VAL A 64 3.69 -2.98 5.84
CA VAL A 64 3.59 -1.64 5.23
C VAL A 64 4.91 -1.22 4.61
N ARG A 65 4.85 -0.38 3.57
CA ARG A 65 6.01 0.32 3.01
C ARG A 65 5.80 1.82 3.13
N LEU A 66 6.83 2.51 3.62
CA LEU A 66 6.92 3.97 3.70
C LEU A 66 7.89 4.47 2.63
N TYR A 67 7.59 5.60 1.99
CA TYR A 67 8.47 6.23 0.98
C TYR A 67 9.64 7.04 1.59
N ASP A 68 9.66 7.17 2.91
CA ASP A 68 10.79 7.72 3.66
C ASP A 68 11.02 6.96 4.98
N ALA A 69 11.54 7.65 5.99
CA ALA A 69 11.68 7.16 7.36
C ALA A 69 11.11 8.18 8.38
N ASP A 70 9.85 8.60 8.20
CA ASP A 70 9.17 9.53 9.12
C ASP A 70 9.28 9.08 10.59
N ASP A 71 9.77 10.00 11.43
CA ASP A 71 10.15 9.70 12.80
C ASP A 71 8.95 9.48 13.73
N LYS A 72 7.76 9.92 13.33
CA LYS A 72 6.51 9.83 14.11
C LYS A 72 5.75 8.56 13.75
N ILE A 73 5.62 8.24 12.47
CA ILE A 73 5.04 6.98 11.99
C ILE A 73 5.86 5.81 12.55
N LEU A 74 7.20 5.88 12.49
CA LEU A 74 8.05 4.84 13.06
C LEU A 74 7.90 4.68 14.59
N LYS A 75 7.60 5.76 15.33
CA LYS A 75 7.29 5.66 16.78
C LYS A 75 5.89 5.10 17.03
N ALA A 76 4.89 5.51 16.26
CA ALA A 76 3.52 5.05 16.42
C ALA A 76 3.37 3.54 16.08
N LEU A 77 4.19 3.04 15.15
CA LEU A 77 4.26 1.61 14.82
C LEU A 77 5.03 0.76 15.84
N ALA A 78 5.64 1.36 16.87
CA ALA A 78 6.36 0.61 17.91
C ALA A 78 5.43 -0.36 18.64
N LYS A 79 5.87 -1.61 18.81
CA LYS A 79 5.17 -2.71 19.50
C LYS A 79 3.83 -3.12 18.86
N THR A 80 3.48 -2.58 17.69
CA THR A 80 2.27 -2.95 16.94
C THR A 80 2.35 -4.34 16.28
N HIS A 81 3.57 -4.87 16.14
CA HIS A 81 3.92 -6.07 15.35
C HIS A 81 3.74 -5.93 13.83
N ILE A 82 3.44 -4.73 13.33
CA ILE A 82 3.43 -4.42 11.89
C ILE A 82 4.88 -4.39 11.39
N ARG A 83 5.15 -5.10 10.29
CA ARG A 83 6.45 -5.13 9.62
C ARG A 83 6.56 -3.99 8.62
N VAL A 84 7.68 -3.27 8.65
CA VAL A 84 7.86 -2.01 7.91
C VAL A 84 9.04 -2.11 6.94
N ILE A 85 8.81 -1.78 5.67
CA ILE A 85 9.87 -1.36 4.75
C ILE A 85 9.95 0.15 4.82
N ILE A 86 11.14 0.69 5.12
CA ILE A 86 11.40 2.13 5.01
C ILE A 86 12.18 2.40 3.72
N SER A 87 11.99 3.55 3.10
CA SER A 87 12.70 3.91 1.88
C SER A 87 13.72 5.02 2.14
N VAL A 88 14.80 5.02 1.36
CA VAL A 88 15.76 6.12 1.25
C VAL A 88 15.26 7.02 0.13
N PRO A 89 14.80 8.25 0.40
CA PRO A 89 14.30 9.13 -0.65
C PRO A 89 15.36 9.43 -1.71
N ASN A 90 14.95 9.52 -2.98
CA ASN A 90 15.84 9.71 -4.13
C ASN A 90 16.77 10.94 -3.99
N ASN A 91 16.33 12.01 -3.33
CA ASN A 91 17.13 13.21 -3.07
C ASN A 91 18.27 13.00 -2.04
N GLN A 92 18.23 11.93 -1.22
CA GLN A 92 19.29 11.58 -0.26
C GLN A 92 20.36 10.67 -0.87
N LEU A 93 20.08 10.05 -2.02
CA LEU A 93 20.94 9.02 -2.64
C LEU A 93 22.37 9.53 -2.92
N ILE A 94 22.53 10.79 -3.35
CA ILE A 94 23.85 11.38 -3.62
C ILE A 94 24.68 11.48 -2.34
N ALA A 95 24.07 11.93 -1.23
CA ALA A 95 24.79 12.14 0.03
C ALA A 95 25.20 10.82 0.70
N ILE A 96 24.36 9.78 0.57
CA ILE A 96 24.60 8.43 1.10
C ILE A 96 25.61 7.69 0.23
N GLY A 97 25.42 7.66 -1.09
CA GLY A 97 26.31 6.98 -2.04
C GLY A 97 27.71 7.57 -2.14
N SER A 98 27.91 8.82 -1.72
CA SER A 98 29.22 9.49 -1.70
C SER A 98 29.97 9.39 -0.36
N SER A 99 29.37 8.80 0.69
CA SER A 99 29.95 8.84 2.05
C SER A 99 29.42 7.72 2.96
N ASN A 100 30.31 6.77 3.27
CA ASN A 100 30.03 5.69 4.23
C ASN A 100 29.65 6.23 5.63
N ALA A 101 30.20 7.39 6.03
CA ALA A 101 29.86 8.04 7.29
C ALA A 101 28.42 8.58 7.29
N THR A 102 27.97 9.10 6.14
CA THR A 102 26.57 9.55 5.95
C THR A 102 25.63 8.35 5.97
N ALA A 103 25.97 7.25 5.29
CA ALA A 103 25.20 6.01 5.32
C ALA A 103 25.09 5.42 6.74
N ALA A 104 26.19 5.40 7.49
CA ALA A 104 26.21 4.95 8.89
C ALA A 104 25.35 5.84 9.81
N ALA A 105 25.41 7.16 9.63
CA ALA A 105 24.55 8.09 10.36
C ALA A 105 23.05 7.92 10.00
N TRP A 106 22.75 7.60 8.73
CA TRP A 106 21.39 7.32 8.27
C TRP A 106 20.83 6.05 8.92
N ILE A 107 21.55 4.93 8.88
CA ILE A 107 21.15 3.67 9.55
C ILE A 107 21.03 3.86 11.07
N GLY A 108 21.98 4.57 11.69
CA GLY A 108 21.94 4.86 13.12
C GLY A 108 20.69 5.64 13.55
N ARG A 109 20.28 6.63 12.75
CA ARG A 109 19.11 7.48 13.03
C ARG A 109 17.78 6.84 12.66
N ASN A 110 17.71 6.17 11.51
CA ASN A 110 16.44 5.79 10.88
C ASN A 110 16.11 4.31 11.04
N VAL A 111 17.06 3.47 11.47
CA VAL A 111 16.86 2.03 11.67
C VAL A 111 17.18 1.63 13.11
N ALA A 112 18.42 1.83 13.55
CA ALA A 112 18.90 1.36 14.85
C ALA A 112 18.25 2.09 16.04
N ALA A 113 17.67 3.27 15.83
CA ALA A 113 16.93 4.02 16.85
C ALA A 113 15.53 3.46 17.14
N TYR A 114 14.95 2.66 16.22
CA TYR A 114 13.58 2.15 16.32
C TYR A 114 13.52 0.63 16.48
N TYR A 115 14.46 -0.10 15.87
CA TYR A 115 14.55 -1.55 16.01
C TYR A 115 15.08 -1.94 17.41
N PRO A 116 14.49 -2.93 18.12
CA PRO A 116 13.46 -3.87 17.68
C PRO A 116 12.02 -3.49 18.05
N GLU A 117 11.76 -2.29 18.62
CA GLU A 117 10.39 -1.92 19.00
C GLU A 117 9.49 -1.78 17.78
N THR A 118 9.99 -1.15 16.72
CA THR A 118 9.35 -1.11 15.40
C THR A 118 10.02 -2.14 14.49
N LEU A 119 9.23 -3.05 13.92
CA LEU A 119 9.75 -4.19 13.14
C LEU A 119 10.11 -3.76 11.70
N ILE A 120 11.18 -2.99 11.56
CA ILE A 120 11.79 -2.70 10.27
C ILE A 120 12.36 -4.01 9.70
N THR A 121 11.98 -4.35 8.46
CA THR A 121 12.36 -5.61 7.78
C THR A 121 13.21 -5.40 6.54
N ALA A 122 13.08 -4.25 5.88
CA ALA A 122 13.96 -3.89 4.79
C ALA A 122 14.17 -2.37 4.67
N VAL A 123 15.29 -2.00 4.04
CA VAL A 123 15.55 -0.66 3.53
C VAL A 123 15.50 -0.70 2.00
N ALA A 124 14.54 0.03 1.43
CA ALA A 124 14.43 0.27 -0.01
C ALA A 124 15.29 1.48 -0.40
N VAL A 125 16.37 1.27 -1.15
CA VAL A 125 17.33 2.34 -1.47
C VAL A 125 16.92 3.06 -2.75
N GLY A 126 16.38 4.27 -2.60
CA GLY A 126 15.72 4.97 -3.69
C GLY A 126 14.37 4.36 -4.06
N ASP A 127 13.77 4.90 -5.10
CA ASP A 127 12.57 4.36 -5.75
C ASP A 127 12.64 4.65 -7.26
N GLU A 128 12.53 3.61 -8.07
CA GLU A 128 12.64 3.66 -9.54
C GLU A 128 13.86 4.44 -10.09
N VAL A 129 14.99 4.46 -9.36
CA VAL A 129 16.17 5.30 -9.65
C VAL A 129 16.67 5.17 -11.10
N LEU A 130 16.62 3.96 -11.66
CA LEU A 130 17.16 3.66 -12.99
C LEU A 130 16.30 4.21 -14.15
N SER A 131 15.01 4.49 -13.91
CA SER A 131 14.08 5.08 -14.87
C SER A 131 13.84 6.58 -14.59
N THR A 132 13.65 6.96 -13.33
CA THR A 132 13.26 8.34 -12.95
C THR A 132 14.44 9.31 -12.89
N ILE A 133 15.61 8.87 -12.41
CA ILE A 133 16.83 9.69 -12.29
C ILE A 133 18.09 8.95 -12.79
N PRO A 134 18.18 8.58 -14.09
CA PRO A 134 19.27 7.76 -14.62
C PRO A 134 20.68 8.33 -14.38
N SER A 135 20.81 9.65 -14.23
CA SER A 135 22.06 10.33 -13.89
C SER A 135 22.64 9.93 -12.53
N SER A 136 21.80 9.42 -11.61
CA SER A 136 22.19 8.96 -10.27
C SER A 136 22.41 7.44 -10.19
N ALA A 137 22.16 6.69 -11.26
CA ALA A 137 22.40 5.24 -11.32
C ALA A 137 23.83 4.81 -10.89
N PRO A 138 24.92 5.55 -11.19
CA PRO A 138 26.26 5.21 -10.69
C PRO A 138 26.42 5.27 -9.16
N LEU A 139 25.55 5.98 -8.45
CA LEU A 139 25.59 6.17 -6.99
C LEU A 139 24.72 5.15 -6.25
N LEU A 140 23.87 4.40 -6.96
CA LEU A 140 22.94 3.43 -6.38
C LEU A 140 23.66 2.27 -5.68
N MET A 141 24.60 1.59 -6.36
CA MET A 141 25.36 0.50 -5.75
C MET A 141 26.29 0.96 -4.60
N PRO A 142 27.02 2.08 -4.71
CA PRO A 142 27.74 2.66 -3.57
C PRO A 142 26.84 2.95 -2.36
N ALA A 143 25.62 3.45 -2.56
CA ALA A 143 24.67 3.69 -1.47
C ALA A 143 24.22 2.38 -0.81
N ILE A 144 23.84 1.38 -1.62
CA ILE A 144 23.42 0.04 -1.15
C ILE A 144 24.51 -0.64 -0.32
N GLU A 145 25.75 -0.72 -0.83
CA GLU A 145 26.87 -1.35 -0.11
C GLU A 145 27.26 -0.57 1.16
N SER A 146 27.15 0.77 1.15
CA SER A 146 27.44 1.60 2.33
C SER A 146 26.40 1.43 3.44
N LEU A 147 25.11 1.40 3.09
CA LEU A 147 24.02 1.13 4.03
C LEU A 147 24.09 -0.31 4.56
N TYR A 148 24.45 -1.28 3.71
CA TYR A 148 24.65 -2.67 4.14
C TYR A 148 25.81 -2.79 5.12
N THR A 149 26.95 -2.15 4.84
CA THR A 149 28.09 -2.11 5.76
C THR A 149 27.71 -1.50 7.12
N ALA A 150 26.85 -0.48 7.13
CA ALA A 150 26.32 0.10 8.35
C ALA A 150 25.36 -0.84 9.11
N LEU A 151 24.48 -1.60 8.43
CA LEU A 151 23.68 -2.66 9.07
C LEU A 151 24.55 -3.80 9.62
N VAL A 152 25.66 -4.14 8.95
CA VAL A 152 26.63 -5.13 9.46
C VAL A 152 27.27 -4.62 10.74
N ALA A 153 27.75 -3.37 10.77
CA ALA A 153 28.32 -2.75 11.96
C ALA A 153 27.32 -2.63 13.13
N ALA A 154 26.02 -2.46 12.84
CA ALA A 154 24.94 -2.47 13.82
C ALA A 154 24.47 -3.89 14.23
N ASN A 155 25.00 -4.96 13.63
CA ASN A 155 24.54 -6.35 13.76
C ASN A 155 23.07 -6.61 13.34
N LEU A 156 22.51 -5.76 12.45
CA LEU A 156 21.12 -5.84 11.99
C LEU A 156 20.95 -6.48 10.59
N HIS A 157 22.05 -6.72 9.87
CA HIS A 157 22.07 -7.23 8.49
C HIS A 157 21.45 -8.62 8.28
N THR A 158 21.18 -9.37 9.34
CA THR A 158 20.49 -10.69 9.25
C THR A 158 18.98 -10.58 9.46
N GLN A 159 18.50 -9.49 10.08
CA GLN A 159 17.09 -9.19 10.33
C GLN A 159 16.52 -8.23 9.28
N ILE A 160 17.35 -7.33 8.76
CA ILE A 160 16.94 -6.23 7.89
C ILE A 160 17.62 -6.38 6.53
N LYS A 161 16.82 -6.57 5.48
CA LYS A 161 17.30 -6.69 4.10
C LYS A 161 17.54 -5.33 3.45
N ILE A 162 18.36 -5.30 2.40
CA ILE A 162 18.53 -4.11 1.56
C ILE A 162 18.27 -4.48 0.11
N SER A 163 17.49 -3.66 -0.58
CA SER A 163 17.27 -3.75 -2.01
C SER A 163 16.92 -2.36 -2.56
N THR A 164 16.49 -2.27 -3.81
CA THR A 164 16.06 -1.04 -4.47
C THR A 164 14.84 -1.35 -5.34
N PRO A 165 13.69 -0.68 -5.14
CA PRO A 165 12.52 -0.79 -6.00
C PRO A 165 12.83 -0.35 -7.44
N ASN A 166 12.51 -1.21 -8.41
CA ASN A 166 12.70 -0.91 -9.83
C ASN A 166 11.36 -0.92 -10.57
N SER A 167 11.21 0.05 -11.46
CA SER A 167 10.18 0.06 -12.50
C SER A 167 10.24 -1.19 -13.36
N PHE A 168 9.09 -1.76 -13.75
CA PHE A 168 9.06 -2.84 -14.74
C PHE A 168 9.69 -2.43 -16.10
N SER A 169 9.80 -1.12 -16.39
CA SER A 169 10.43 -0.57 -17.60
C SER A 169 11.92 -0.93 -17.78
N ILE A 170 12.59 -1.50 -16.76
CA ILE A 170 13.95 -2.05 -16.92
C ILE A 170 13.96 -3.42 -17.61
N VAL A 171 12.81 -4.10 -17.72
CA VAL A 171 12.65 -5.38 -18.43
C VAL A 171 12.12 -5.11 -19.84
N LEU A 172 12.80 -5.65 -20.84
CA LEU A 172 12.43 -5.53 -22.26
C LEU A 172 11.95 -6.87 -22.81
N ASP A 173 11.18 -6.80 -23.91
CA ASP A 173 10.61 -7.94 -24.63
C ASP A 173 9.84 -8.93 -23.72
N SER A 174 9.10 -8.38 -22.74
CA SER A 174 8.43 -9.08 -21.64
C SER A 174 7.26 -10.02 -22.01
N PHE A 175 6.93 -10.18 -23.29
CA PHE A 175 6.00 -11.23 -23.71
C PHE A 175 6.41 -11.83 -25.08
N PRO A 176 6.54 -13.17 -25.19
CA PRO A 176 6.44 -14.19 -24.13
C PRO A 176 7.54 -14.06 -23.04
N PRO A 177 7.24 -14.29 -21.75
CA PRO A 177 8.18 -14.04 -20.64
C PRO A 177 9.56 -14.70 -20.78
N SER A 178 9.64 -15.88 -21.37
CA SER A 178 10.88 -16.64 -21.60
C SER A 178 11.94 -15.95 -22.46
N GLN A 179 11.57 -14.97 -23.30
CA GLN A 179 12.51 -14.23 -24.14
C GLN A 179 13.02 -12.94 -23.47
N SER A 180 12.42 -12.53 -22.35
CA SER A 180 12.63 -11.24 -21.72
C SER A 180 14.05 -11.04 -21.21
N TYR A 181 14.51 -9.79 -21.18
CA TYR A 181 15.82 -9.45 -20.66
C TYR A 181 15.88 -8.05 -20.06
N PHE A 182 16.75 -7.85 -19.07
CA PHE A 182 17.04 -6.53 -18.54
C PHE A 182 17.73 -5.64 -19.59
N ASN A 183 17.31 -4.38 -19.67
CA ASN A 183 17.84 -3.39 -20.60
C ASN A 183 19.38 -3.36 -20.56
N ARG A 184 20.02 -3.61 -21.71
CA ARG A 184 21.47 -3.80 -21.84
C ARG A 184 22.30 -2.61 -21.37
N THR A 185 21.76 -1.40 -21.47
CA THR A 185 22.40 -0.17 -20.98
C THR A 185 22.49 -0.16 -19.44
N LEU A 186 21.56 -0.82 -18.75
CA LEU A 186 21.51 -0.93 -17.28
C LEU A 186 22.26 -2.17 -16.76
N SER A 187 22.62 -3.12 -17.63
CA SER A 187 23.28 -4.38 -17.24
C SER A 187 24.49 -4.23 -16.32
N PRO A 188 25.38 -3.22 -16.43
CA PRO A 188 26.49 -3.05 -15.47
C PRO A 188 26.03 -2.81 -14.03
N VAL A 189 24.92 -2.08 -13.83
CA VAL A 189 24.35 -1.80 -12.51
C VAL A 189 23.53 -2.99 -12.03
N ILE A 190 22.63 -3.51 -12.88
CA ILE A 190 21.77 -4.66 -12.55
C ILE A 190 22.60 -5.91 -12.21
N SER A 191 23.68 -6.19 -12.95
CA SER A 191 24.56 -7.33 -12.65
C SER A 191 25.31 -7.20 -11.31
N GLN A 192 25.54 -5.97 -10.83
CA GLN A 192 26.11 -5.73 -9.50
C GLN A 192 25.03 -5.87 -8.43
N LEU A 193 23.84 -5.33 -8.67
CA LEU A 193 22.68 -5.45 -7.79
C LEU A 193 22.33 -6.92 -7.56
N LEU A 194 22.13 -7.72 -8.61
CA LEU A 194 21.75 -9.13 -8.48
C LEU A 194 22.80 -9.96 -7.70
N LYS A 195 24.09 -9.68 -7.90
CA LYS A 195 25.18 -10.32 -7.11
C LYS A 195 25.15 -9.91 -5.64
N PHE A 196 24.85 -8.65 -5.35
CA PHE A 196 24.65 -8.16 -3.99
C PHE A 196 23.43 -8.84 -3.33
N LEU A 197 22.30 -8.90 -4.04
CA LEU A 197 21.05 -9.50 -3.56
C LEU A 197 21.22 -11.00 -3.27
N SER A 198 21.83 -11.76 -4.18
CA SER A 198 22.21 -13.17 -3.99
C SER A 198 23.08 -13.35 -2.73
N ARG A 199 24.19 -12.61 -2.64
CA ARG A 199 25.13 -12.67 -1.50
C ARG A 199 24.49 -12.36 -0.15
N THR A 200 23.48 -11.48 -0.11
CA THR A 200 22.81 -11.02 1.13
C THR A 200 21.48 -11.73 1.39
N GLN A 201 21.06 -12.64 0.50
CA GLN A 201 19.73 -13.24 0.48
C GLN A 201 18.63 -12.17 0.60
N SER A 202 18.74 -11.10 -0.17
CA SER A 202 17.77 -10.00 -0.24
C SER A 202 16.93 -10.13 -1.52
N PRO A 203 15.63 -9.78 -1.50
CA PRO A 203 14.79 -9.89 -2.69
C PRO A 203 15.10 -8.81 -3.72
N LEU A 204 14.83 -9.07 -4.99
CA LEU A 204 14.73 -8.01 -6.00
C LEU A 204 13.38 -7.32 -5.85
N MET A 205 13.39 -6.02 -5.50
CA MET A 205 12.19 -5.21 -5.39
C MET A 205 11.76 -4.69 -6.77
N MET A 206 10.50 -4.96 -7.13
CA MET A 206 9.93 -4.58 -8.42
C MET A 206 8.55 -3.91 -8.24
N ASN A 207 8.34 -2.79 -8.92
CA ASN A 207 7.05 -2.13 -9.05
C ASN A 207 6.37 -2.67 -10.32
N LEU A 208 5.31 -3.48 -10.15
CA LEU A 208 4.66 -4.26 -11.22
C LEU A 208 3.19 -3.88 -11.36
N TYR A 209 2.87 -3.14 -12.43
CA TYR A 209 1.52 -2.63 -12.70
C TYR A 209 0.91 -3.23 -13.98
N PRO A 210 0.11 -4.31 -13.87
CA PRO A 210 -0.70 -4.85 -14.97
C PRO A 210 -1.61 -3.81 -15.64
N TYR A 211 -2.06 -2.79 -14.90
CA TYR A 211 -2.81 -1.64 -15.44
C TYR A 211 -2.04 -0.95 -16.58
N TYR A 212 -0.78 -0.55 -16.36
CA TYR A 212 0.01 0.12 -17.39
C TYR A 212 0.33 -0.80 -18.57
N VAL A 213 0.62 -2.09 -18.32
CA VAL A 213 0.83 -3.09 -19.38
C VAL A 213 -0.41 -3.21 -20.27
N PHE A 214 -1.61 -3.28 -19.66
CA PHE A 214 -2.87 -3.31 -20.39
C PHE A 214 -3.11 -2.04 -21.22
N MET A 215 -2.97 -0.87 -20.59
CA MET A 215 -3.20 0.43 -21.22
C MET A 215 -2.25 0.71 -22.40
N GLN A 216 -1.01 0.22 -22.34
CA GLN A 216 0.02 0.46 -23.37
C GLN A 216 0.00 -0.56 -24.52
N ASN A 217 -0.57 -1.75 -24.34
CA ASN A 217 -0.49 -2.84 -25.31
C ASN A 217 -1.65 -2.88 -26.33
N ASN A 218 -2.29 -1.73 -26.60
CA ASN A 218 -3.23 -1.50 -27.71
C ASN A 218 -4.31 -2.58 -27.94
N GLY A 219 -4.81 -3.20 -26.86
CA GLY A 219 -5.84 -4.26 -26.92
C GLY A 219 -5.34 -5.68 -27.22
N VAL A 220 -4.03 -5.92 -27.31
CA VAL A 220 -3.44 -7.26 -27.42
C VAL A 220 -3.58 -8.03 -26.10
N VAL A 221 -3.34 -7.36 -24.98
CA VAL A 221 -3.53 -7.92 -23.64
C VAL A 221 -5.01 -7.83 -23.25
N PRO A 222 -5.70 -8.95 -22.95
CA PRO A 222 -7.10 -8.92 -22.52
C PRO A 222 -7.25 -8.26 -21.15
N LEU A 223 -8.24 -7.36 -21.00
CA LEU A 223 -8.59 -6.75 -19.70
C LEU A 223 -8.84 -7.83 -18.63
N ASP A 224 -9.56 -8.89 -19.00
CA ASP A 224 -9.86 -10.03 -18.13
C ASP A 224 -8.57 -10.65 -17.55
N ASN A 225 -7.50 -10.79 -18.34
CA ASN A 225 -6.23 -11.33 -17.88
C ASN A 225 -5.55 -10.39 -16.88
N SER A 226 -5.60 -9.08 -17.13
CA SER A 226 -5.04 -8.08 -16.23
C SER A 226 -5.81 -7.97 -14.91
N LEU A 227 -7.04 -8.46 -14.86
CA LEU A 227 -7.92 -8.48 -13.68
C LEU A 227 -8.04 -9.88 -13.03
N PHE A 228 -7.16 -10.84 -13.38
CA PHE A 228 -7.20 -12.24 -12.91
C PHE A 228 -8.53 -12.97 -13.20
N LYS A 229 -9.30 -12.53 -14.21
CA LYS A 229 -10.54 -13.20 -14.62
C LYS A 229 -10.24 -14.33 -15.61
N PRO A 230 -11.02 -15.43 -15.59
CA PRO A 230 -10.83 -16.54 -16.53
C PRO A 230 -10.90 -16.08 -18.00
N LEU A 231 -9.96 -16.58 -18.81
CA LEU A 231 -9.92 -16.32 -20.24
C LEU A 231 -10.67 -17.38 -21.04
N THR A 232 -11.19 -16.99 -22.20
CA THR A 232 -11.60 -17.93 -23.25
C THR A 232 -10.36 -18.55 -23.91
N PRO A 233 -10.39 -19.83 -24.34
CA PRO A 233 -9.22 -20.50 -24.94
C PRO A 233 -8.54 -19.76 -26.10
N THR A 234 -9.31 -18.97 -26.86
CA THR A 234 -8.80 -18.14 -27.97
C THR A 234 -8.06 -16.87 -27.55
N LYS A 235 -8.01 -16.55 -26.25
CA LYS A 235 -7.34 -15.39 -25.66
C LYS A 235 -6.23 -15.77 -24.68
N GLU A 236 -5.98 -17.07 -24.47
CA GLU A 236 -4.95 -17.53 -23.52
C GLU A 236 -3.57 -16.94 -23.85
N MET A 237 -2.89 -16.42 -22.83
CA MET A 237 -1.54 -15.90 -22.97
C MET A 237 -0.53 -17.04 -22.75
N VAL A 238 -0.21 -17.74 -23.83
CA VAL A 238 0.74 -18.87 -23.83
C VAL A 238 2.14 -18.38 -24.23
N ASP A 239 3.14 -18.76 -23.44
CA ASP A 239 4.55 -18.58 -23.81
C ASP A 239 4.96 -19.60 -24.87
N SER A 240 5.31 -19.12 -26.07
CA SER A 240 5.58 -19.98 -27.23
C SER A 240 6.83 -20.86 -27.11
N ASN A 241 7.75 -20.56 -26.19
CA ASN A 241 9.02 -21.27 -26.06
C ASN A 241 8.99 -22.32 -24.94
N THR A 242 8.15 -22.10 -23.93
CA THR A 242 8.04 -22.95 -22.73
C THR A 242 6.69 -23.66 -22.60
N LEU A 243 5.68 -23.23 -23.37
CA LEU A 243 4.29 -23.69 -23.31
C LEU A 243 3.63 -23.44 -21.94
N LEU A 244 4.13 -22.47 -21.17
CA LEU A 244 3.50 -22.01 -19.93
C LEU A 244 2.28 -21.14 -20.27
N HIS A 245 1.14 -21.46 -19.63
CA HIS A 245 -0.11 -20.71 -19.78
C HIS A 245 -0.23 -19.69 -18.64
N TYR A 246 -0.26 -18.40 -18.98
CA TYR A 246 -0.42 -17.32 -18.02
C TYR A 246 -1.89 -16.92 -17.91
N THR A 247 -2.47 -17.16 -16.74
CA THR A 247 -3.88 -16.89 -16.40
C THR A 247 -4.12 -15.49 -15.84
N ASN A 248 -3.05 -14.74 -15.60
CA ASN A 248 -3.07 -13.32 -15.28
C ASN A 248 -1.79 -12.64 -15.77
N VAL A 249 -1.80 -11.30 -15.84
CA VAL A 249 -0.66 -10.51 -16.31
C VAL A 249 0.45 -10.37 -15.25
N LEU A 250 0.11 -10.38 -13.96
CA LEU A 250 1.10 -10.19 -12.90
C LEU A 250 2.13 -11.34 -12.88
N ASP A 251 1.68 -12.59 -13.01
CA ASP A 251 2.55 -13.76 -13.10
C ASP A 251 3.48 -13.68 -14.31
N ALA A 252 2.96 -13.22 -15.46
CA ALA A 252 3.77 -13.02 -16.66
C ALA A 252 4.85 -11.94 -16.46
N MET A 253 4.54 -10.88 -15.69
CA MET A 253 5.52 -9.85 -15.32
C MET A 253 6.58 -10.39 -14.35
N ILE A 254 6.16 -11.15 -13.31
CA ILE A 254 7.06 -11.77 -12.34
C ILE A 254 8.01 -12.77 -13.03
N ASP A 255 7.47 -13.64 -13.88
CA ASP A 255 8.28 -14.63 -14.60
C ASP A 255 9.20 -13.98 -15.64
N SER A 256 8.80 -12.85 -16.24
CA SER A 256 9.71 -12.04 -17.07
C SER A 256 10.92 -11.53 -16.26
N VAL A 257 10.72 -11.15 -15.00
CA VAL A 257 11.84 -10.77 -14.12
C VAL A 257 12.73 -11.99 -13.82
N TYR A 258 12.16 -13.17 -13.53
CA TYR A 258 12.92 -14.41 -13.32
C TYR A 258 13.72 -14.85 -14.56
N PHE A 259 13.13 -14.83 -15.75
CA PHE A 259 13.84 -15.11 -17.01
C PHE A 259 14.95 -14.06 -17.27
N SER A 260 14.69 -12.79 -17.00
CA SER A 260 15.70 -11.72 -17.10
C SER A 260 16.88 -11.92 -16.15
N MET A 261 16.64 -12.40 -14.92
CA MET A 261 17.71 -12.77 -13.97
C MET A 261 18.48 -14.02 -14.42
N LYS A 262 17.77 -15.04 -14.93
CA LYS A 262 18.35 -16.28 -15.48
C LYS A 262 19.30 -15.99 -16.65
N ASN A 263 18.96 -15.03 -17.50
CA ASN A 263 19.81 -14.55 -18.60
C ASN A 263 21.11 -13.86 -18.12
N LEU A 264 21.21 -13.50 -16.84
CA LEU A 264 22.44 -13.02 -16.18
C LEU A 264 23.08 -14.09 -15.26
N ASN A 265 22.63 -15.35 -15.35
CA ASN A 265 23.03 -16.50 -14.52
C ASN A 265 22.71 -16.35 -13.02
N VAL A 266 21.63 -15.63 -12.68
CA VAL A 266 21.13 -15.51 -11.30
C VAL A 266 19.76 -16.19 -11.21
N THR A 267 19.59 -17.06 -10.21
CA THR A 267 18.39 -17.94 -10.07
C THR A 267 17.93 -18.12 -8.62
N ASP A 268 18.69 -17.59 -7.67
CA ASP A 268 18.50 -17.69 -6.22
C ASP A 268 17.89 -16.43 -5.59
N VAL A 269 17.80 -15.34 -6.35
CA VAL A 269 17.17 -14.08 -5.94
C VAL A 269 15.67 -14.16 -6.21
N VAL A 270 14.86 -14.06 -5.15
CA VAL A 270 13.39 -14.01 -5.24
C VAL A 270 12.89 -12.60 -5.57
N VAL A 271 11.76 -12.49 -6.26
CA VAL A 271 11.08 -11.22 -6.55
C VAL A 271 10.15 -10.85 -5.39
N LEU A 272 10.26 -9.59 -4.91
CA LEU A 272 9.28 -8.95 -4.03
C LEU A 272 8.58 -7.85 -4.81
N VAL A 273 7.25 -7.89 -4.89
CA VAL A 273 6.47 -6.85 -5.58
C VAL A 273 6.25 -5.70 -4.62
N THR A 274 7.02 -4.62 -4.75
CA THR A 274 6.96 -3.45 -3.85
C THR A 274 5.82 -2.50 -4.16
N GLU A 275 5.28 -2.56 -5.37
CA GLU A 275 4.07 -1.84 -5.77
C GLU A 275 3.29 -2.62 -6.80
N THR A 276 1.98 -2.69 -6.63
CA THR A 276 1.03 -3.14 -7.64
C THR A 276 -0.37 -2.66 -7.30
N GLY A 277 -1.19 -2.33 -8.28
CA GLY A 277 -2.52 -1.77 -8.02
C GLY A 277 -3.28 -1.44 -9.30
N TRP A 278 -4.39 -0.75 -9.14
CA TRP A 278 -5.23 -0.29 -10.25
C TRP A 278 -6.03 0.97 -9.83
N PRO A 279 -6.01 2.08 -10.60
CA PRO A 279 -6.65 3.33 -10.20
C PRO A 279 -8.17 3.29 -10.35
N THR A 280 -8.87 3.98 -9.44
CA THR A 280 -10.34 4.02 -9.38
C THR A 280 -11.00 5.01 -10.32
N LYS A 281 -10.22 5.97 -10.84
CA LYS A 281 -10.68 7.06 -11.71
C LYS A 281 -9.49 7.68 -12.44
N GLY A 282 -9.58 7.85 -13.74
CA GLY A 282 -8.53 8.46 -14.58
C GLY A 282 -9.06 9.60 -15.45
N ASP A 283 -8.22 10.09 -16.37
CA ASP A 283 -8.65 11.06 -17.39
C ASP A 283 -9.29 10.37 -18.63
N SER A 284 -9.65 11.12 -19.67
CA SER A 284 -10.31 10.58 -20.87
C SER A 284 -9.46 9.60 -21.70
N LYS A 285 -8.14 9.51 -21.44
CA LYS A 285 -7.22 8.52 -22.01
C LYS A 285 -7.12 7.26 -21.15
N GLU A 286 -7.72 7.27 -19.96
CA GLU A 286 -7.67 6.20 -18.97
C GLU A 286 -9.08 5.63 -18.64
N PRO A 287 -9.89 5.25 -19.64
CA PRO A 287 -11.29 4.85 -19.42
C PRO A 287 -11.47 3.56 -18.61
N TYR A 288 -10.39 2.83 -18.31
CA TYR A 288 -10.40 1.61 -17.51
C TYR A 288 -9.98 1.82 -16.06
N ALA A 289 -9.58 3.04 -15.69
CA ALA A 289 -9.44 3.46 -14.31
C ALA A 289 -10.85 3.66 -13.71
N THR A 290 -11.41 2.59 -13.13
CA THR A 290 -12.77 2.55 -12.56
C THR A 290 -12.76 1.84 -11.22
N ILE A 291 -13.74 2.18 -10.36
CA ILE A 291 -13.93 1.54 -9.05
C ILE A 291 -14.08 0.02 -9.21
N ASP A 292 -14.86 -0.46 -10.16
CA ASP A 292 -15.10 -1.90 -10.36
C ASP A 292 -13.85 -2.67 -10.78
N ASN A 293 -13.05 -2.10 -11.69
CA ASN A 293 -11.79 -2.71 -12.12
C ASN A 293 -10.76 -2.69 -10.97
N SER A 294 -10.71 -1.60 -10.19
CA SER A 294 -9.82 -1.48 -9.04
C SER A 294 -10.16 -2.48 -7.93
N ASN A 295 -11.45 -2.59 -7.59
CA ASN A 295 -11.94 -3.58 -6.64
C ASN A 295 -11.67 -5.02 -7.12
N THR A 296 -11.98 -5.31 -8.39
CA THR A 296 -11.70 -6.62 -9.00
C THR A 296 -10.22 -6.96 -8.91
N TYR A 297 -9.34 -6.04 -9.33
CA TYR A 297 -7.90 -6.25 -9.36
C TYR A 297 -7.35 -6.56 -7.96
N ASN A 298 -7.61 -5.67 -7.00
CA ASN A 298 -7.06 -5.80 -5.66
C ASN A 298 -7.67 -6.99 -4.90
N SER A 299 -8.97 -7.28 -5.08
CA SER A 299 -9.60 -8.48 -4.48
C SER A 299 -8.98 -9.77 -5.00
N ASN A 300 -8.85 -9.89 -6.33
CA ASN A 300 -8.30 -11.11 -6.93
C ASN A 300 -6.80 -11.26 -6.68
N LEU A 301 -6.04 -10.16 -6.62
CA LEU A 301 -4.65 -10.14 -6.19
C LEU A 301 -4.51 -10.71 -4.77
N ILE A 302 -5.27 -10.20 -3.80
CA ILE A 302 -5.25 -10.69 -2.41
C ILE A 302 -5.54 -12.18 -2.37
N LYS A 303 -6.57 -12.63 -3.10
CA LYS A 303 -6.91 -14.04 -3.19
C LYS A 303 -5.76 -14.88 -3.78
N HIS A 304 -5.23 -14.51 -4.94
CA HIS A 304 -4.18 -15.26 -5.65
C HIS A 304 -2.93 -15.46 -4.77
N ILE A 305 -2.50 -14.42 -4.04
CA ILE A 305 -1.33 -14.48 -3.14
C ILE A 305 -1.62 -15.36 -1.91
N LEU A 306 -2.82 -15.29 -1.33
CA LEU A 306 -3.18 -16.07 -0.15
C LEU A 306 -3.53 -17.54 -0.47
N ASP A 307 -4.01 -17.83 -1.69
CA ASP A 307 -4.18 -19.18 -2.24
C ASP A 307 -2.83 -19.85 -2.55
N ARG A 308 -1.71 -19.09 -2.53
CA ARG A 308 -0.32 -19.54 -2.75
C ARG A 308 -0.11 -20.26 -4.08
N SER A 309 -0.70 -19.72 -5.13
CA SER A 309 -0.69 -20.34 -6.47
C SER A 309 0.70 -20.38 -7.12
N GLY A 310 1.63 -19.53 -6.66
CA GLY A 310 2.90 -19.27 -7.36
C GLY A 310 2.67 -18.69 -8.75
N THR A 311 3.69 -18.74 -9.58
CA THR A 311 3.61 -18.40 -11.01
C THR A 311 3.74 -19.65 -11.88
N PRO A 312 3.43 -19.61 -13.19
CA PRO A 312 3.65 -20.76 -14.08
C PRO A 312 5.10 -21.27 -14.13
N LEU A 313 6.11 -20.40 -13.99
CA LEU A 313 7.52 -20.82 -13.87
C LEU A 313 7.88 -21.31 -12.47
N HIS A 314 7.32 -20.70 -11.42
CA HIS A 314 7.62 -20.96 -10.02
C HIS A 314 6.35 -21.26 -9.21
N SER A 315 5.71 -22.39 -9.49
CA SER A 315 4.47 -22.82 -8.82
C SER A 315 4.66 -23.15 -7.32
N ASP A 316 5.90 -23.31 -6.87
CA ASP A 316 6.27 -23.60 -5.47
C ASP A 316 6.60 -22.34 -4.64
N ILE A 317 6.74 -21.18 -5.29
CA ILE A 317 7.13 -19.91 -4.66
C ILE A 317 6.13 -18.81 -5.07
N THR A 318 5.34 -18.34 -4.11
CA THR A 318 4.50 -17.14 -4.29
C THR A 318 5.25 -15.91 -3.79
N SER A 319 5.41 -14.90 -4.65
CA SER A 319 5.98 -13.60 -4.24
C SER A 319 5.05 -12.87 -3.27
N SER A 320 5.57 -12.29 -2.19
CA SER A 320 4.83 -11.29 -1.42
C SER A 320 4.64 -10.01 -2.23
N VAL A 321 3.56 -9.28 -1.94
CA VAL A 321 3.17 -8.08 -2.69
C VAL A 321 2.81 -6.93 -1.75
N TYR A 322 2.98 -5.69 -2.23
CA TYR A 322 2.49 -4.48 -1.58
C TYR A 322 1.52 -3.76 -2.53
N ILE A 323 0.27 -3.60 -2.09
CA ILE A 323 -0.74 -2.84 -2.85
C ILE A 323 -0.33 -1.37 -2.86
N TYR A 324 -0.30 -0.76 -4.05
CA TYR A 324 -0.27 0.68 -4.24
C TYR A 324 -1.72 1.16 -4.48
N GLU A 325 -2.39 1.78 -3.50
CA GLU A 325 -1.88 2.10 -2.15
C GLU A 325 -2.97 2.19 -1.06
N LEU A 326 -2.60 2.60 0.16
CA LEU A 326 -3.54 2.70 1.28
C LEU A 326 -4.56 3.84 1.09
N PHE A 327 -4.13 5.06 0.76
CA PHE A 327 -5.00 6.24 0.68
C PHE A 327 -4.95 6.90 -0.70
N ASN A 328 -6.07 7.53 -1.12
CA ASN A 328 -6.07 8.40 -2.29
C ASN A 328 -5.24 9.67 -2.02
N GLU A 329 -4.14 9.84 -2.74
CA GLU A 329 -3.25 11.00 -2.64
C GLU A 329 -3.77 12.21 -3.44
N ASP A 330 -4.75 12.94 -2.88
CA ASP A 330 -5.45 14.05 -3.55
C ASP A 330 -4.58 15.28 -3.88
N LEU A 331 -3.34 15.35 -3.36
CA LEU A 331 -2.37 16.40 -3.68
C LEU A 331 -1.44 16.02 -4.84
N ARG A 332 -1.51 14.80 -5.37
CA ARG A 332 -0.65 14.38 -6.50
C ARG A 332 -0.99 15.10 -7.79
N SER A 333 0.07 15.37 -8.56
CA SER A 333 -0.03 16.03 -9.86
C SER A 333 -0.58 15.09 -10.94
N PRO A 334 -1.17 15.62 -12.04
CA PRO A 334 -1.74 14.81 -13.12
C PRO A 334 -0.78 13.76 -13.71
N PRO A 335 -1.30 12.63 -14.28
CA PRO A 335 -2.69 12.39 -14.67
C PRO A 335 -3.66 12.18 -13.49
N ILE A 336 -4.97 12.26 -13.78
CA ILE A 336 -6.03 12.17 -12.74
C ILE A 336 -5.96 10.86 -11.94
N SER A 337 -5.47 9.78 -12.57
CA SER A 337 -5.26 8.49 -11.92
C SER A 337 -4.31 8.53 -10.73
N GLU A 338 -3.27 9.38 -10.74
CA GLU A 338 -2.27 9.46 -9.66
C GLU A 338 -2.87 9.82 -8.30
N ALA A 339 -4.02 10.50 -8.26
CA ALA A 339 -4.74 10.85 -7.04
C ALA A 339 -5.77 9.77 -6.59
N HIS A 340 -5.83 8.63 -7.28
CA HIS A 340 -6.97 7.71 -7.24
C HIS A 340 -6.61 6.21 -7.13
N TRP A 341 -5.41 5.89 -6.61
CA TRP A 341 -4.90 4.51 -6.39
C TRP A 341 -5.28 3.89 -5.03
N GLY A 342 -5.85 4.66 -4.10
CA GLY A 342 -6.06 4.25 -2.72
C GLY A 342 -7.18 3.23 -2.51
N LEU A 343 -6.97 2.30 -1.57
CA LEU A 343 -8.02 1.46 -0.98
C LEU A 343 -9.03 2.29 -0.16
N PHE A 344 -8.57 3.39 0.44
CA PHE A 344 -9.37 4.31 1.25
C PHE A 344 -9.22 5.78 0.77
N TYR A 345 -10.20 6.62 1.09
CA TYR A 345 -10.02 8.07 1.06
C TYR A 345 -9.21 8.52 2.30
N GLY A 346 -8.59 9.71 2.27
CA GLY A 346 -7.81 10.22 3.42
C GLY A 346 -8.58 10.21 4.75
N ASN A 347 -9.89 10.51 4.70
CA ASN A 347 -10.81 10.39 5.83
C ASN A 347 -11.11 8.94 6.31
N SER A 348 -10.34 7.95 5.87
CA SER A 348 -10.39 6.53 6.24
C SER A 348 -11.66 5.76 5.84
N ASN A 349 -12.57 6.36 5.07
CA ASN A 349 -13.66 5.60 4.45
C ASN A 349 -13.11 4.77 3.27
N PRO A 350 -13.52 3.49 3.10
CA PRO A 350 -13.06 2.68 1.98
C PRO A 350 -13.63 3.23 0.66
N VAL A 351 -12.81 3.26 -0.39
CA VAL A 351 -13.23 3.66 -1.75
C VAL A 351 -14.14 2.60 -2.36
N TYR A 352 -13.86 1.33 -2.04
CA TYR A 352 -14.67 0.17 -2.33
C TYR A 352 -14.41 -0.90 -1.26
N LEU A 353 -15.37 -1.81 -1.09
CA LEU A 353 -15.19 -2.99 -0.26
C LEU A 353 -14.60 -4.10 -1.11
N LEU A 354 -13.44 -4.61 -0.69
CA LEU A 354 -12.84 -5.77 -1.31
C LEU A 354 -13.79 -6.97 -1.18
N HIS A 355 -14.05 -7.66 -2.30
CA HIS A 355 -14.98 -8.79 -2.34
C HIS A 355 -14.56 -9.86 -1.33
N GLU A 356 -15.55 -10.51 -0.69
CA GLU A 356 -15.41 -11.50 0.38
C GLU A 356 -14.53 -12.71 -0.02
N SER A 357 -13.21 -12.47 -0.03
CA SER A 357 -12.19 -13.46 -0.26
C SER A 357 -12.02 -14.20 1.06
N GLY A 358 -12.33 -15.51 1.06
CA GLY A 358 -12.48 -16.35 2.26
C GLY A 358 -11.21 -16.60 3.09
N SER A 359 -10.24 -15.70 3.10
CA SER A 359 -8.96 -15.79 3.83
C SER A 359 -9.01 -15.23 5.26
N GLY A 360 -10.08 -14.55 5.66
CA GLY A 360 -10.24 -13.96 7.00
C GLY A 360 -9.39 -12.71 7.29
N THR A 361 -8.55 -12.29 6.34
CA THR A 361 -7.80 -11.02 6.34
C THR A 361 -8.66 -9.94 5.69
N PHE A 362 -9.37 -9.15 6.50
CA PHE A 362 -10.23 -8.08 6.00
C PHE A 362 -9.40 -6.82 5.78
N LEU A 363 -8.93 -6.62 4.54
CA LEU A 363 -8.50 -5.31 4.04
C LEU A 363 -9.73 -4.53 3.54
N ALA A 364 -9.77 -3.21 3.76
CA ALA A 364 -10.90 -2.34 3.39
C ALA A 364 -12.22 -2.60 4.15
N ASN A 365 -12.19 -2.90 5.45
CA ASN A 365 -13.40 -3.00 6.26
C ASN A 365 -14.00 -1.62 6.54
N ASP A 366 -15.31 -1.51 6.34
CA ASP A 366 -16.08 -0.34 6.71
C ASP A 366 -16.19 -0.21 8.23
N SER A 367 -15.35 0.67 8.80
CA SER A 367 -15.38 1.03 10.21
C SER A 367 -16.66 1.77 10.63
N THR A 368 -17.46 2.27 9.69
CA THR A 368 -18.70 3.00 9.98
C THR A 368 -19.91 2.07 10.18
N ASN A 369 -19.81 0.81 9.74
CA ASN A 369 -20.91 -0.17 9.69
C ASN A 369 -22.14 0.34 8.90
N GLN A 370 -21.91 1.15 7.86
CA GLN A 370 -22.87 1.61 6.86
C GLN A 370 -22.63 0.93 5.51
N THR A 371 -22.43 -0.39 5.54
CA THR A 371 -22.45 -1.22 4.35
C THR A 371 -23.87 -1.52 3.85
N TYR A 372 -24.03 -1.57 2.53
CA TYR A 372 -25.24 -1.88 1.76
C TYR A 372 -24.98 -3.03 0.81
N CYS A 373 -26.02 -3.74 0.38
CA CYS A 373 -25.90 -4.74 -0.69
C CYS A 373 -26.59 -4.25 -1.97
N VAL A 374 -25.84 -4.14 -3.07
CA VAL A 374 -26.34 -3.66 -4.37
C VAL A 374 -26.08 -4.69 -5.46
N ALA A 375 -26.84 -4.64 -6.56
CA ALA A 375 -26.58 -5.46 -7.73
C ALA A 375 -25.22 -5.10 -8.37
N THR A 376 -24.54 -6.08 -8.96
CA THR A 376 -23.27 -5.86 -9.66
C THR A 376 -23.52 -5.47 -11.12
N ASP A 377 -22.89 -4.39 -11.59
CA ASP A 377 -23.01 -3.95 -12.97
C ASP A 377 -22.44 -4.98 -13.97
N GLY A 378 -23.10 -5.12 -15.12
CA GLY A 378 -22.73 -6.10 -16.15
C GLY A 378 -23.18 -7.55 -15.88
N THR A 379 -23.87 -7.83 -14.77
CA THR A 379 -24.48 -9.16 -14.51
C THR A 379 -25.49 -9.54 -15.61
N ASP A 380 -25.45 -10.79 -16.09
CA ASP A 380 -26.45 -11.31 -17.04
C ASP A 380 -27.88 -11.12 -16.50
N THR A 381 -28.78 -10.62 -17.35
CA THR A 381 -30.14 -10.24 -16.94
C THR A 381 -30.97 -11.42 -16.43
N LYS A 382 -30.70 -12.66 -16.88
CA LYS A 382 -31.40 -13.85 -16.37
C LYS A 382 -30.87 -14.27 -15.01
N THR A 383 -29.57 -14.12 -14.77
CA THR A 383 -28.95 -14.34 -13.46
C THR A 383 -29.45 -13.30 -12.46
N LEU A 384 -29.48 -12.02 -12.84
CA LEU A 384 -29.98 -10.94 -11.99
C LEU A 384 -31.48 -11.08 -11.68
N GLN A 385 -32.31 -11.45 -12.68
CA GLN A 385 -33.73 -11.74 -12.47
C GLN A 385 -33.93 -12.89 -11.46
N LYS A 386 -33.21 -14.02 -11.63
CA LYS A 386 -33.29 -15.15 -10.70
C LYS A 386 -32.88 -14.76 -9.28
N ALA A 387 -31.85 -13.93 -9.13
CA ALA A 387 -31.42 -13.43 -7.84
C ALA A 387 -32.48 -12.53 -7.19
N LEU A 388 -33.12 -11.64 -7.96
CA LEU A 388 -34.23 -10.81 -7.48
C LEU A 388 -35.47 -11.64 -7.11
N ASP A 389 -35.88 -12.58 -7.97
CA ASP A 389 -37.00 -13.51 -7.71
C ASP A 389 -36.75 -14.31 -6.43
N TRP A 390 -35.50 -14.74 -6.21
CA TRP A 390 -35.09 -15.41 -4.99
C TRP A 390 -35.15 -14.47 -3.77
N ALA A 391 -34.61 -13.25 -3.88
CA ALA A 391 -34.61 -12.26 -2.80
C ALA A 391 -36.03 -11.93 -2.33
N CYS A 392 -36.95 -11.66 -3.25
CA CYS A 392 -38.35 -11.35 -2.95
C CYS A 392 -39.17 -12.56 -2.51
N GLY A 393 -38.84 -13.74 -3.01
CA GLY A 393 -39.49 -15.01 -2.66
C GLY A 393 -38.82 -15.68 -1.44
N PRO A 394 -38.05 -16.78 -1.63
CA PRO A 394 -37.38 -17.51 -0.55
C PRO A 394 -36.52 -16.66 0.41
N GLY A 395 -35.80 -15.65 -0.08
CA GLY A 395 -35.01 -14.73 0.74
C GLY A 395 -35.88 -13.83 1.62
N THR A 396 -37.16 -13.65 1.28
CA THR A 396 -38.14 -12.86 2.04
C THR A 396 -37.68 -11.42 2.34
N ALA A 397 -37.06 -10.78 1.36
CA ALA A 397 -36.73 -9.34 1.35
C ALA A 397 -38.00 -8.47 1.27
N ASN A 398 -37.90 -7.20 1.67
CA ASN A 398 -39.01 -6.25 1.54
C ASN A 398 -39.11 -5.68 0.11
N CYS A 399 -39.65 -6.47 -0.81
CA CYS A 399 -39.89 -6.06 -2.19
C CYS A 399 -41.19 -5.25 -2.41
N ALA A 400 -41.83 -4.76 -1.33
CA ALA A 400 -42.98 -3.87 -1.46
C ALA A 400 -42.58 -2.49 -2.01
N GLU A 401 -41.46 -1.91 -1.53
CA GLU A 401 -41.08 -0.53 -1.87
C GLU A 401 -40.57 -0.36 -3.32
N ILE A 402 -40.36 -1.46 -4.04
CA ILE A 402 -40.03 -1.50 -5.48
C ILE A 402 -41.26 -1.75 -6.38
N GLN A 403 -42.48 -1.76 -5.84
CA GLN A 403 -43.71 -1.92 -6.63
C GLN A 403 -44.16 -0.60 -7.26
N ALA A 404 -44.91 -0.67 -8.36
CA ALA A 404 -45.36 0.52 -9.09
C ALA A 404 -46.16 1.49 -8.19
N GLY A 405 -45.64 2.70 -8.01
CA GLY A 405 -46.20 3.75 -7.15
C GLY A 405 -45.47 3.96 -5.82
N GLU A 406 -44.55 3.06 -5.45
CA GLU A 406 -43.79 3.13 -4.20
C GLU A 406 -42.45 3.87 -4.36
N ASN A 407 -41.82 4.20 -3.21
CA ASN A 407 -40.69 5.14 -3.13
C ASN A 407 -39.45 4.71 -3.92
N CYS A 408 -39.22 3.41 -4.09
CA CYS A 408 -38.06 2.81 -4.77
C CYS A 408 -38.41 2.14 -6.10
N TYR A 409 -39.58 2.46 -6.68
CA TYR A 409 -39.93 2.00 -8.03
C TYR A 409 -39.12 2.70 -9.13
N LEU A 410 -38.73 3.96 -8.92
CA LEU A 410 -37.98 4.76 -9.87
C LEU A 410 -36.50 4.87 -9.43
N PRO A 411 -35.53 4.72 -10.37
CA PRO A 411 -35.72 4.46 -11.79
C PRO A 411 -36.18 3.02 -12.07
N ASN A 412 -37.17 2.86 -12.96
CA ASN A 412 -37.78 1.56 -13.26
C ASN A 412 -36.85 0.70 -14.14
N ASN A 413 -35.91 0.00 -13.51
CA ASN A 413 -35.02 -0.96 -14.14
C ASN A 413 -34.62 -2.06 -13.15
N MET A 414 -34.22 -3.21 -13.72
CA MET A 414 -33.89 -4.42 -12.97
C MET A 414 -32.79 -4.19 -11.93
N TYR A 415 -31.76 -3.40 -12.26
CA TYR A 415 -30.63 -3.13 -11.37
C TYR A 415 -31.08 -2.43 -10.08
N ASN A 416 -31.88 -1.37 -10.18
CA ASN A 416 -32.30 -0.60 -9.01
C ASN A 416 -33.28 -1.39 -8.13
N HIS A 417 -34.19 -2.15 -8.74
CA HIS A 417 -35.10 -3.05 -8.03
C HIS A 417 -34.35 -4.19 -7.33
N ALA A 418 -33.36 -4.78 -8.00
CA ALA A 418 -32.48 -5.81 -7.44
C ALA A 418 -31.66 -5.27 -6.26
N SER A 419 -30.98 -4.13 -6.43
CA SER A 419 -30.21 -3.48 -5.37
C SER A 419 -31.04 -3.24 -4.10
N TYR A 420 -32.27 -2.74 -4.22
CA TYR A 420 -33.13 -2.53 -3.04
C TYR A 420 -33.51 -3.85 -2.35
N ALA A 421 -33.88 -4.87 -3.13
CA ALA A 421 -34.22 -6.19 -2.61
C ALA A 421 -33.01 -6.86 -1.92
N PHE A 422 -31.82 -6.73 -2.51
CA PHE A 422 -30.57 -7.27 -1.99
C PHE A 422 -30.17 -6.59 -0.68
N ASP A 423 -30.20 -5.26 -0.58
CA ASP A 423 -29.95 -4.57 0.69
C ASP A 423 -31.01 -4.97 1.74
N SER A 424 -32.29 -5.03 1.36
CA SER A 424 -33.33 -5.44 2.30
C SER A 424 -33.13 -6.86 2.86
N TYR A 425 -32.53 -7.77 2.10
CA TYR A 425 -32.15 -9.10 2.58
C TYR A 425 -30.90 -9.02 3.46
N TYR A 426 -29.84 -8.39 2.98
CA TYR A 426 -28.55 -8.24 3.65
C TYR A 426 -28.67 -7.59 5.05
N GLN A 427 -29.43 -6.50 5.18
CA GLN A 427 -29.67 -5.85 6.49
C GLN A 427 -30.51 -6.73 7.41
N LYS A 428 -31.47 -7.49 6.87
CA LYS A 428 -32.34 -8.40 7.63
C LYS A 428 -31.55 -9.58 8.20
N GLU A 429 -30.64 -10.16 7.42
CA GLU A 429 -29.69 -11.19 7.86
C GLU A 429 -28.53 -10.62 8.70
N LYS A 430 -28.65 -9.37 9.16
CA LYS A 430 -27.68 -8.67 10.02
C LYS A 430 -26.28 -8.63 9.42
N LYS A 431 -26.17 -8.54 8.09
CA LYS A 431 -24.90 -8.47 7.37
C LYS A 431 -24.03 -9.71 7.58
N ALA A 432 -24.66 -10.89 7.66
CA ALA A 432 -23.94 -12.16 7.76
C ALA A 432 -23.03 -12.38 6.53
N PRO A 433 -21.83 -12.98 6.69
CA PRO A 433 -20.97 -13.31 5.55
C PRO A 433 -21.73 -14.13 4.49
N GLY A 434 -21.53 -13.81 3.21
CA GLY A 434 -22.24 -14.42 2.08
C GLY A 434 -23.69 -13.97 1.89
N SER A 435 -24.29 -13.17 2.79
CA SER A 435 -25.66 -12.66 2.60
C SER A 435 -25.81 -11.60 1.49
N CYS A 436 -24.70 -11.19 0.87
CA CYS A 436 -24.66 -10.31 -0.30
C CYS A 436 -23.99 -10.97 -1.53
N ASP A 437 -23.95 -12.30 -1.62
CA ASP A 437 -23.39 -12.98 -2.79
C ASP A 437 -24.40 -13.07 -3.96
N PHE A 438 -25.58 -13.64 -3.71
CA PHE A 438 -26.61 -13.88 -4.72
C PHE A 438 -26.11 -14.65 -5.98
N ASN A 439 -25.15 -15.57 -5.82
CA ASN A 439 -24.36 -16.22 -6.88
C ASN A 439 -23.54 -15.23 -7.74
N GLY A 440 -22.85 -14.29 -7.09
CA GLY A 440 -22.10 -13.21 -7.74
C GLY A 440 -22.93 -12.13 -8.44
N ALA A 441 -24.24 -12.08 -8.22
CA ALA A 441 -25.14 -11.07 -8.81
C ALA A 441 -25.19 -9.76 -8.01
N ALA A 442 -24.58 -9.73 -6.82
CA ALA A 442 -24.55 -8.59 -5.92
C ALA A 442 -23.14 -8.35 -5.36
N MET A 443 -22.94 -7.17 -4.79
CA MET A 443 -21.73 -6.75 -4.10
C MET A 443 -22.05 -5.83 -2.92
N ILE A 444 -21.20 -5.87 -1.89
CA ILE A 444 -21.32 -4.95 -0.76
C ILE A 444 -20.70 -3.61 -1.15
N THR A 445 -21.36 -2.50 -0.84
CA THR A 445 -20.84 -1.13 -1.02
C THR A 445 -20.97 -0.31 0.26
N THR A 446 -20.12 0.70 0.44
CA THR A 446 -20.24 1.75 1.46
C THR A 446 -20.92 3.01 0.96
N THR A 447 -21.09 3.16 -0.35
CA THR A 447 -21.82 4.29 -0.92
C THR A 447 -23.31 4.06 -0.69
N ASP A 448 -23.98 4.97 0.03
CA ASP A 448 -25.42 4.93 0.25
C ASP A 448 -26.15 5.02 -1.10
N PRO A 449 -26.83 3.95 -1.55
CA PRO A 449 -27.52 3.93 -2.84
C PRO A 449 -28.89 4.65 -2.80
N SER A 450 -29.26 5.22 -1.65
CA SER A 450 -30.49 6.02 -1.48
C SER A 450 -30.50 7.26 -2.37
N HIS A 451 -31.64 7.54 -2.98
CA HIS A 451 -31.80 8.66 -3.91
C HIS A 451 -33.23 9.19 -3.93
N GLY A 452 -33.39 10.50 -3.91
CA GLY A 452 -34.71 11.15 -3.85
C GLY A 452 -35.51 10.71 -2.62
N ASN A 453 -36.65 10.05 -2.86
CA ASN A 453 -37.48 9.46 -1.80
C ASN A 453 -37.14 7.98 -1.53
N CYS A 454 -36.35 7.32 -2.39
CA CYS A 454 -35.94 5.95 -2.18
C CYS A 454 -34.84 5.89 -1.11
N ILE A 455 -35.22 5.49 0.11
CA ILE A 455 -34.27 5.29 1.22
C ILE A 455 -34.07 3.80 1.42
N PHE A 456 -32.84 3.34 1.24
CA PHE A 456 -32.46 1.95 1.41
C PHE A 456 -32.53 1.51 2.88
N PRO A 457 -32.83 0.23 3.16
CA PRO A 457 -32.91 -0.30 4.52
C PRO A 457 -31.67 -0.01 5.39
N GLY A 458 -30.46 -0.06 4.84
CA GLY A 458 -29.23 0.26 5.58
C GLY A 458 -29.14 1.73 6.05
N SER A 459 -29.75 2.65 5.30
CA SER A 459 -29.63 4.10 5.49
C SER A 459 -30.66 4.63 6.50
N LYS A 460 -31.68 3.82 6.80
CA LYS A 460 -32.74 4.12 7.78
C LYS A 460 -32.18 4.09 9.20
N LYS A 461 -31.54 5.20 9.63
CA LYS A 461 -30.98 5.40 10.98
C LYS A 461 -31.85 4.78 12.07
N VAL A 462 -31.29 3.84 12.83
CA VAL A 462 -31.99 3.10 13.90
C VAL A 462 -32.33 4.03 15.06
N SER A 463 -33.41 4.80 14.92
CA SER A 463 -34.00 5.52 16.05
C SER A 463 -34.57 4.51 17.02
N LYS A 464 -33.91 4.33 18.18
CA LYS A 464 -34.48 3.60 19.32
C LYS A 464 -35.72 4.37 19.79
N LYS A 465 -36.89 4.06 19.24
CA LYS A 465 -38.19 4.61 19.65
C LYS A 465 -38.53 4.14 21.07
N THR A 466 -38.03 4.87 22.07
CA THR A 466 -38.56 4.79 23.42
C THR A 466 -40.02 5.22 23.39
N ARG A 467 -40.96 4.28 23.50
CA ARG A 467 -42.39 4.57 23.69
C ARG A 467 -42.57 5.33 25.00
N ARG A 468 -42.56 6.67 24.95
CA ARG A 468 -43.16 7.48 26.02
C ARG A 468 -44.68 7.29 25.94
N GLN A 469 -45.25 6.56 26.89
CA GLN A 469 -46.68 6.66 27.14
C GLN A 469 -47.00 8.10 27.55
N VAL A 470 -47.99 8.69 26.91
CA VAL A 470 -48.52 10.00 27.28
C VAL A 470 -49.46 9.79 28.46
N VAL A 471 -49.09 10.31 29.62
CA VAL A 471 -49.99 10.48 30.77
C VAL A 471 -50.33 11.97 30.84
N ASN A 472 -51.62 12.29 30.70
CA ASN A 472 -52.10 13.67 30.83
C ASN A 472 -51.95 14.16 32.28
N SER A 473 -51.37 15.34 32.47
CA SER A 473 -51.36 16.06 33.75
C SER A 473 -51.88 17.48 33.57
N THR A 474 -53.03 17.77 34.19
CA THR A 474 -53.65 19.09 34.23
C THR A 474 -52.86 20.04 35.14
N GLN A 475 -52.95 21.35 34.90
CA GLN A 475 -52.19 22.40 35.60
C GLN A 475 -52.51 22.52 37.09
N ALA A 476 -51.48 22.84 37.89
CA ALA A 476 -51.59 23.81 39.00
C ALA A 476 -50.20 24.36 39.37
N SER A 477 -50.10 25.68 39.57
CA SER A 477 -48.86 26.38 39.95
C SER A 477 -48.70 26.42 41.47
N GLY A 478 -47.46 26.27 41.99
CA GLY A 478 -47.19 26.35 43.43
C GLY A 478 -45.72 26.66 43.74
N VAL A 479 -45.48 27.81 44.39
CA VAL A 479 -44.15 28.39 44.72
C VAL A 479 -43.38 27.55 45.75
N GLY A 480 -42.05 27.45 45.61
CA GLY A 480 -41.18 26.78 46.60
C GLY A 480 -39.68 26.93 46.36
N THR A 481 -39.12 28.12 46.63
CA THR A 481 -37.68 28.42 46.52
C THR A 481 -36.83 27.63 47.51
N LEU A 482 -35.70 27.05 47.08
CA LEU A 482 -34.44 27.09 47.85
C LEU A 482 -33.22 26.71 46.99
N ARG A 483 -32.13 27.47 47.19
CA ARG A 483 -30.83 27.31 46.51
C ARG A 483 -29.99 26.25 47.21
N PHE A 484 -29.11 25.57 46.48
CA PHE A 484 -27.83 25.13 47.05
C PHE A 484 -26.66 25.42 46.11
N PHE A 485 -25.53 25.75 46.74
CA PHE A 485 -24.29 26.16 46.10
C PHE A 485 -23.57 24.96 45.48
N GLY A 486 -22.83 25.19 44.39
CA GLY A 486 -21.76 24.28 43.98
C GLY A 486 -20.45 24.62 44.69
N ILE A 487 -19.60 23.60 44.89
CA ILE A 487 -18.13 23.66 44.88
C ILE A 487 -17.63 22.26 44.46
N PRO A 488 -16.64 22.14 43.54
CA PRO A 488 -16.14 20.85 43.06
C PRO A 488 -14.90 20.38 43.84
N ILE A 489 -14.70 19.06 43.98
CA ILE A 489 -13.39 18.46 44.36
C ILE A 489 -13.15 17.19 43.52
N SER A 490 -11.87 16.95 43.21
CA SER A 490 -11.33 15.92 42.34
C SER A 490 -10.99 14.59 43.04
N SER A 491 -10.86 13.55 42.23
CA SER A 491 -10.04 12.34 42.43
C SER A 491 -10.23 11.50 43.71
N PHE A 492 -10.83 10.31 43.56
CA PHE A 492 -10.45 9.12 44.34
C PHE A 492 -10.46 7.87 43.45
N ASN A 493 -9.75 6.83 43.90
CA ASN A 493 -9.21 5.73 43.09
C ASN A 493 -9.79 4.38 43.53
N LYS A 494 -9.91 3.41 42.59
CA LYS A 494 -10.33 2.00 42.78
C LYS A 494 -11.81 1.83 43.20
N ASP A 495 -12.60 0.91 42.64
CA ASP A 495 -12.36 -0.53 42.61
C ASP A 495 -13.01 -1.28 41.43
N LEU A 496 -12.62 -2.56 41.32
CA LEU A 496 -12.94 -3.50 40.24
C LEU A 496 -14.28 -4.23 40.47
N HIS A 497 -15.16 -4.27 39.47
CA HIS A 497 -16.19 -5.32 39.38
C HIS A 497 -16.37 -5.81 37.93
N MET A 498 -15.82 -6.98 37.63
CA MET A 498 -16.12 -7.72 36.40
C MET A 498 -17.55 -8.27 36.45
N VAL A 499 -18.28 -8.16 35.34
CA VAL A 499 -19.43 -9.01 35.05
C VAL A 499 -19.03 -9.94 33.89
N PHE A 500 -18.85 -11.23 34.19
CA PHE A 500 -18.64 -12.24 33.17
C PHE A 500 -19.97 -12.53 32.45
N TYR A 501 -19.93 -12.55 31.11
CA TYR A 501 -20.98 -13.18 30.31
C TYR A 501 -20.58 -14.63 29.99
N GLU A 502 -21.55 -15.53 30.08
CA GLU A 502 -21.35 -16.96 29.88
C GLU A 502 -21.21 -17.32 28.39
N PHE A 503 -20.38 -18.32 28.08
CA PHE A 503 -20.54 -19.15 26.88
C PHE A 503 -20.32 -20.62 27.22
N SER A 504 -21.07 -21.49 26.55
CA SER A 504 -21.26 -22.91 26.90
C SER A 504 -20.05 -23.82 26.56
N PRO A 505 -19.97 -25.05 27.14
CA PRO A 505 -18.69 -25.74 27.28
C PRO A 505 -18.47 -26.93 26.33
N THR A 506 -17.30 -26.97 25.68
CA THR A 506 -16.64 -28.23 25.25
C THR A 506 -15.12 -28.06 25.16
N LEU A 507 -14.35 -28.46 26.19
CA LEU A 507 -13.12 -29.29 26.07
C LEU A 507 -12.45 -29.63 27.42
N LYS A 508 -12.36 -30.95 27.67
CA LYS A 508 -11.40 -31.76 28.48
C LYS A 508 -10.62 -31.13 29.67
N MET A 509 -10.83 -31.74 30.84
CA MET A 509 -10.30 -31.46 32.19
C MET A 509 -8.76 -31.56 32.42
N ALA A 510 -7.91 -31.58 31.40
CA ALA A 510 -6.47 -31.82 31.58
C ALA A 510 -5.63 -30.56 31.92
N SER A 511 -6.10 -29.36 31.55
CA SER A 511 -5.28 -28.12 31.64
C SER A 511 -5.34 -27.42 33.01
N LYS A 512 -6.41 -27.61 33.80
CA LYS A 512 -6.63 -26.86 35.05
C LYS A 512 -5.67 -27.24 36.20
N ILE A 513 -5.08 -28.43 36.18
CA ILE A 513 -4.13 -28.87 37.23
C ILE A 513 -2.75 -28.21 37.03
N LEU A 514 -2.32 -27.98 35.78
CA LEU A 514 -1.00 -27.40 35.50
C LEU A 514 -0.93 -25.92 35.90
N LEU A 515 -2.03 -25.17 35.72
CA LEU A 515 -2.09 -23.75 36.04
C LEU A 515 -2.00 -23.46 37.56
N LEU A 516 -2.54 -24.35 38.40
CA LEU A 516 -2.50 -24.21 39.87
C LEU A 516 -1.09 -24.40 40.45
N VAL A 517 -0.25 -25.23 39.83
CA VAL A 517 1.14 -25.47 40.29
C VAL A 517 2.03 -24.26 40.01
N VAL A 518 1.86 -23.59 38.86
CA VAL A 518 2.66 -22.41 38.48
C VAL A 518 2.35 -21.21 39.38
N ILE A 519 1.08 -21.00 39.75
CA ILE A 519 0.67 -19.89 40.63
C ILE A 519 1.23 -20.07 42.05
N TYR A 520 1.30 -21.31 42.56
CA TYR A 520 1.87 -21.59 43.88
C TYR A 520 3.40 -21.39 43.93
N ALA A 521 4.11 -21.62 42.83
CA ALA A 521 5.55 -21.42 42.75
C ALA A 521 5.98 -19.94 42.78
N PHE A 522 5.18 -19.04 42.20
CA PHE A 522 5.49 -17.61 42.15
C PHE A 522 5.24 -16.86 43.48
N ALA A 523 4.41 -17.41 44.37
CA ALA A 523 4.10 -16.79 45.66
C ALA A 523 5.22 -16.94 46.72
N CYS A 524 6.23 -17.78 46.47
CA CYS A 524 7.21 -18.17 47.50
C CYS A 524 8.57 -17.44 47.41
N THR A 525 8.79 -16.60 46.40
CA THR A 525 10.08 -15.92 46.14
C THR A 525 10.11 -14.42 46.43
N ILE A 526 8.98 -13.81 46.85
CA ILE A 526 8.86 -12.36 47.11
C ILE A 526 8.72 -12.06 48.62
N ASN A 527 9.51 -12.71 49.47
CA ASN A 527 9.55 -12.37 50.89
C ASN A 527 10.91 -12.62 51.58
N ALA A 528 11.91 -11.80 51.25
CA ALA A 528 13.14 -11.70 52.05
C ALA A 528 13.81 -10.32 51.97
N ARG A 529 13.78 -9.61 53.10
CA ARG A 529 14.69 -8.52 53.55
C ARG A 529 14.53 -7.11 52.95
N THR A 530 14.07 -6.21 53.82
CA THR A 530 14.32 -4.76 53.84
C THR A 530 15.24 -4.40 55.03
N LEU A 531 15.61 -3.10 55.15
CA LEU A 531 16.17 -2.37 56.33
C LEU A 531 17.70 -2.00 56.29
N PRO A 532 18.12 -0.82 56.87
CA PRO A 532 18.81 0.25 56.09
C PRO A 532 20.01 0.93 56.85
N ILE A 533 20.19 2.28 56.73
CA ILE A 533 21.04 3.23 57.56
C ILE A 533 22.55 3.32 57.14
N GLU A 534 23.30 4.46 57.07
CA GLU A 534 23.07 5.92 57.25
C GLU A 534 24.13 6.84 56.51
N LYS A 535 23.74 8.11 56.27
CA LYS A 535 24.44 9.44 56.33
C LYS A 535 25.97 9.71 56.09
N ASN A 536 26.19 10.91 55.50
CA ASN A 536 27.30 11.90 55.66
C ASN A 536 28.72 11.55 55.13
N ALA A 537 29.65 12.49 54.85
CA ALA A 537 29.65 13.91 54.41
C ALA A 537 31.14 14.34 54.15
N ALA A 538 31.37 15.54 53.59
CA ALA A 538 32.66 16.18 53.26
C ALA A 538 33.45 15.55 52.07
N ASP A 539 33.90 16.26 51.02
CA ASP A 539 34.44 17.62 50.81
C ASP A 539 35.98 17.69 50.92
N GLU A 540 36.66 17.78 49.77
CA GLU A 540 37.87 18.59 49.65
C GLU A 540 38.09 19.07 48.20
N GLN A 541 38.62 20.29 48.09
CA GLN A 541 38.88 21.03 46.86
C GLN A 541 40.30 20.75 46.34
N THR A 542 40.55 20.87 45.03
CA THR A 542 41.35 22.01 44.51
C THR A 542 41.47 22.07 43.00
N THR A 543 41.30 23.30 42.51
CA THR A 543 41.64 23.80 41.17
C THR A 543 43.15 23.97 40.99
N PHE A 544 43.67 23.91 39.74
CA PHE A 544 44.44 25.04 39.16
C PHE A 544 44.75 24.96 37.63
N PHE A 545 44.35 26.02 36.92
CA PHE A 545 45.00 26.72 35.80
C PHE A 545 45.37 26.10 34.43
N HIS A 546 44.46 26.29 33.46
CA HIS A 546 44.54 27.30 32.36
C HIS A 546 45.89 27.82 31.77
N ARG A 547 45.94 27.83 30.41
CA ARG A 547 46.13 28.98 29.46
C ARG A 547 47.37 29.06 28.51
N HIS A 548 47.03 29.20 27.20
CA HIS A 548 47.49 30.22 26.21
C HIS A 548 48.62 29.94 25.15
N PHE A 549 48.18 29.91 23.87
CA PHE A 549 48.67 30.67 22.67
C PHE A 549 50.08 30.40 22.05
N PRO A 550 50.35 30.77 20.76
CA PRO A 550 49.51 30.73 19.55
C PRO A 550 50.31 30.17 18.29
N PRO A 551 50.29 30.66 17.01
CA PRO A 551 50.48 29.78 15.84
C PRO A 551 51.78 30.01 15.02
N TYR A 552 52.03 29.15 14.01
CA TYR A 552 53.09 29.38 13.01
C TYR A 552 52.56 29.61 11.58
N ARG A 553 53.07 30.67 10.95
CA ARG A 553 52.97 30.93 9.50
C ARG A 553 54.13 30.25 8.77
N GLY A 554 53.89 29.86 7.51
CA GLY A 554 54.94 29.52 6.56
C GLY A 554 54.42 29.63 5.13
N ALA A 555 54.75 30.72 4.43
CA ALA A 555 54.48 30.90 3.02
C ALA A 555 55.80 30.87 2.24
N PHE A 556 55.81 30.27 1.05
CA PHE A 556 56.85 30.53 0.07
C PHE A 556 56.28 30.55 -1.35
N SER A 557 56.80 31.48 -2.14
CA SER A 557 56.36 31.83 -3.49
C SER A 557 57.16 31.11 -4.58
N GLY A 558 56.51 30.80 -5.71
CA GLY A 558 57.15 30.40 -6.97
C GLY A 558 56.35 30.91 -8.17
N ARG A 559 56.99 31.55 -9.14
CA ARG A 559 56.38 32.29 -10.27
C ARG A 559 57.15 31.98 -11.57
N PHE A 560 56.53 32.28 -12.72
CA PHE A 560 57.04 32.11 -14.11
C PHE A 560 57.04 30.65 -14.62
N GLY A 561 56.86 30.36 -15.91
CA GLY A 561 56.50 31.19 -17.08
C GLY A 561 56.24 30.28 -18.30
N ALA A 562 55.19 30.51 -19.10
CA ALA A 562 55.22 31.27 -20.36
C ALA A 562 55.84 30.54 -21.58
N GLY A 563 55.06 30.42 -22.68
CA GLY A 563 55.49 29.91 -24.01
C GLY A 563 54.46 28.94 -24.62
N ARG A 564 53.49 29.34 -25.45
CA ARG A 564 53.50 29.91 -26.83
C ARG A 564 53.67 28.86 -27.95
N GLY A 565 52.83 28.98 -29.00
CA GLY A 565 52.94 28.26 -30.29
C GLY A 565 51.78 27.27 -30.51
N ALA A 566 50.63 27.54 -31.16
CA ALA A 566 50.24 28.36 -32.34
C ALA A 566 50.13 27.57 -33.66
N GLY A 567 49.09 27.86 -34.47
CA GLY A 567 48.80 27.27 -35.80
C GLY A 567 47.49 26.47 -35.81
N MET A 568 46.32 27.05 -36.15
CA MET A 568 45.79 27.36 -37.50
C MET A 568 45.33 26.12 -38.29
N GLY A 569 44.14 26.06 -38.91
CA GLY A 569 42.97 26.97 -38.99
C GLY A 569 41.68 26.16 -39.23
N GLY A 570 40.46 26.68 -38.97
CA GLY A 570 39.61 27.40 -39.94
C GLY A 570 38.79 26.43 -40.82
N VAL A 571 37.52 26.59 -41.20
CA VAL A 571 36.46 27.64 -41.10
C VAL A 571 35.10 26.90 -41.30
N GLY A 572 33.91 27.28 -40.80
CA GLY A 572 33.42 28.38 -39.95
C GLY A 572 31.88 28.57 -40.12
N ALA A 573 31.29 29.53 -39.39
CA ALA A 573 29.84 29.91 -39.35
C ALA A 573 28.84 28.88 -38.75
N GLY A 574 27.86 29.29 -37.92
CA GLY A 574 27.67 30.57 -37.25
C GLY A 574 26.28 30.78 -36.60
N PHE A 575 26.27 31.42 -35.42
CA PHE A 575 25.13 32.06 -34.71
C PHE A 575 23.94 31.18 -34.21
N GLY A 576 23.39 31.38 -33.00
CA GLY A 576 23.87 32.21 -31.88
C GLY A 576 22.82 32.47 -30.77
N GLY A 577 23.27 32.51 -29.50
CA GLY A 577 22.56 33.10 -28.34
C GLY A 577 21.39 32.28 -27.74
N GLY A 578 21.20 32.19 -26.42
CA GLY A 578 22.03 32.66 -25.30
C GLY A 578 21.25 32.94 -24.01
N SER A 579 21.86 32.56 -22.87
CA SER A 579 21.63 32.97 -21.47
C SER A 579 20.51 32.28 -20.67
N GLY A 580 20.68 31.99 -19.37
CA GLY A 580 21.88 32.08 -18.52
C GLY A 580 21.60 31.66 -17.07
N PHE A 581 22.54 30.98 -16.39
CA PHE A 581 22.41 30.58 -14.98
C PHE A 581 22.77 31.72 -14.03
N GLY A 582 22.11 31.78 -12.87
CA GLY A 582 22.48 32.65 -11.76
C GLY A 582 22.03 32.06 -10.42
N ALA A 583 22.99 31.72 -9.56
CA ALA A 583 22.74 31.32 -8.17
C ALA A 583 22.88 32.54 -7.24
N GLY A 584 22.07 32.60 -6.18
CA GLY A 584 22.13 33.68 -5.18
C GLY A 584 21.61 33.21 -3.82
N SER A 585 22.49 33.15 -2.83
CA SER A 585 22.14 32.89 -1.43
C SER A 585 21.90 34.22 -0.71
N GLY A 586 20.93 34.29 0.21
CA GLY A 586 20.75 35.48 1.05
C GLY A 586 19.61 35.35 2.06
N ALA A 587 19.95 35.27 3.34
CA ALA A 587 18.99 35.34 4.45
C ALA A 587 18.83 36.79 4.96
N GLY A 588 17.73 37.09 5.62
CA GLY A 588 17.56 38.35 6.36
C GLY A 588 16.10 38.74 6.60
N ALA A 589 15.67 38.76 7.86
CA ALA A 589 14.36 39.25 8.28
C ALA A 589 14.39 40.77 8.56
N GLY A 590 13.21 41.39 8.68
CA GLY A 590 13.04 42.57 9.56
C GLY A 590 12.19 43.74 9.05
N ASP A 591 11.04 43.90 9.71
CA ASP A 591 10.41 45.16 10.14
C ASP A 591 9.81 46.23 9.19
N LEU A 592 8.50 46.42 9.40
CA LEU A 592 7.78 47.66 9.78
C LEU A 592 8.03 48.99 9.04
N GLY A 593 6.93 49.64 8.60
CA GLY A 593 6.87 51.08 8.34
C GLY A 593 5.60 51.55 7.59
N GLU A 594 4.74 52.34 8.24
CA GLU A 594 3.53 52.94 7.66
C GLU A 594 3.82 54.15 6.74
N GLY A 595 2.86 54.58 5.89
CA GLY A 595 3.04 55.82 5.09
C GLY A 595 1.89 56.23 4.13
N PHE A 596 0.83 56.82 4.69
CA PHE A 596 -0.36 57.44 4.06
C PHE A 596 -0.28 58.19 2.70
N GLY A 597 -1.41 58.12 1.95
CA GLY A 597 -1.90 59.16 1.01
C GLY A 597 -2.08 58.72 -0.45
N GLY A 598 -3.16 59.04 -1.19
CA GLY A 598 -4.44 59.68 -0.86
C GLY A 598 -5.10 60.38 -2.08
N GLY A 599 -6.38 60.09 -2.39
CA GLY A 599 -7.28 60.99 -3.13
C GLY A 599 -7.80 60.58 -4.54
N GLN A 600 -9.15 60.51 -4.66
CA GLN A 600 -10.03 60.83 -5.83
C GLN A 600 -9.81 60.14 -7.21
N GLY A 601 -10.83 59.76 -7.98
CA GLY A 601 -12.29 59.74 -7.76
C GLY A 601 -13.11 59.60 -9.07
N ASN A 602 -14.34 59.08 -8.95
CA ASN A 602 -15.47 59.12 -9.91
C ASN A 602 -15.43 58.40 -11.28
N GLY A 603 -16.58 57.79 -11.64
CA GLY A 603 -16.96 57.51 -13.04
C GLY A 603 -17.76 56.22 -13.25
N ALA A 604 -19.09 56.30 -13.39
CA ALA A 604 -19.96 55.12 -13.56
C ALA A 604 -20.79 55.15 -14.87
N GLY A 605 -21.07 53.96 -15.42
CA GLY A 605 -22.10 53.69 -16.44
C GLY A 605 -21.66 53.79 -17.92
N ALA A 606 -22.39 53.23 -18.90
CA ALA A 606 -23.46 52.21 -18.87
C ALA A 606 -23.84 51.75 -20.31
N ARG A 607 -24.43 50.54 -20.45
CA ARG A 607 -25.28 50.02 -21.57
C ARG A 607 -24.65 49.77 -22.96
N GLY A 608 -25.17 48.76 -23.69
CA GLY A 608 -25.05 48.71 -25.16
C GLY A 608 -25.29 47.39 -25.94
N SER A 609 -26.44 46.73 -25.75
CA SER A 609 -27.17 45.81 -26.66
C SER A 609 -26.61 45.33 -28.03
N GLY A 610 -26.90 44.06 -28.42
CA GLY A 610 -27.31 43.73 -29.81
C GLY A 610 -27.01 42.32 -30.39
N ILE A 611 -28.06 41.46 -30.48
CA ILE A 611 -28.57 40.68 -31.66
C ILE A 611 -27.56 40.24 -32.76
N GLY A 612 -27.56 39.02 -33.33
CA GLY A 612 -28.41 37.82 -33.21
C GLY A 612 -28.52 37.04 -34.56
N SER A 613 -28.79 35.71 -34.52
CA SER A 613 -29.09 34.80 -35.65
C SER A 613 -28.02 34.63 -36.77
N GLY A 614 -27.86 33.50 -37.47
CA GLY A 614 -28.71 32.31 -37.63
C GLY A 614 -29.22 32.22 -39.08
N GLY A 615 -28.54 31.45 -39.96
CA GLY A 615 -28.88 31.35 -41.39
C GLY A 615 -28.18 30.20 -42.11
N ASN A 616 -28.89 29.55 -43.05
CA ASN A 616 -28.57 28.25 -43.65
C ASN A 616 -28.19 28.39 -45.15
N GLY A 617 -27.50 27.38 -45.72
CA GLY A 617 -27.43 27.18 -47.18
C GLY A 617 -26.11 26.62 -47.72
N GLY A 618 -26.20 25.68 -48.70
CA GLY A 618 -25.02 25.26 -49.49
C GLY A 618 -25.04 23.81 -50.02
N THR A 619 -25.94 23.49 -50.95
CA THR A 619 -25.88 22.22 -51.72
C THR A 619 -24.76 22.22 -52.76
N GLY A 620 -24.08 21.09 -52.97
CA GLY A 620 -23.19 20.88 -54.11
C GLY A 620 -22.78 19.41 -54.28
N GLY A 621 -23.28 18.74 -55.32
CA GLY A 621 -22.95 17.35 -55.63
C GLY A 621 -21.79 17.21 -56.62
N GLY A 622 -21.22 16.01 -56.72
CA GLY A 622 -20.18 15.67 -57.70
C GLY A 622 -19.95 14.17 -57.79
N PHE A 623 -20.17 13.60 -58.98
CA PHE A 623 -20.06 12.16 -59.25
C PHE A 623 -18.60 11.73 -59.53
N GLY A 624 -18.29 10.46 -59.26
CA GLY A 624 -17.05 9.82 -59.71
C GLY A 624 -17.04 8.32 -59.39
N GLY A 625 -17.42 7.49 -60.36
CA GLY A 625 -17.44 6.03 -60.22
C GLY A 625 -16.60 5.31 -61.26
N GLY A 626 -16.26 4.04 -60.97
CA GLY A 626 -15.46 3.14 -61.81
C GLY A 626 -14.19 2.65 -61.08
N GLY A 627 -13.82 1.37 -61.04
CA GLY A 627 -14.50 0.17 -61.52
C GLY A 627 -13.62 -0.70 -62.43
N GLY A 628 -13.24 -1.90 -61.94
CA GLY A 628 -12.95 -3.07 -62.80
C GLY A 628 -11.52 -3.63 -62.82
N MET A 629 -11.39 -4.90 -62.39
CA MET A 629 -10.60 -6.02 -62.97
C MET A 629 -9.05 -5.89 -63.09
N GLY A 630 -8.23 -6.94 -63.05
CA GLY A 630 -8.45 -8.39 -62.84
C GLY A 630 -7.39 -9.26 -63.54
N THR A 631 -7.12 -10.49 -63.03
CA THR A 631 -6.20 -11.54 -63.57
C THR A 631 -4.68 -11.24 -63.49
N GLY A 632 -3.76 -12.21 -63.42
CA GLY A 632 -3.78 -13.70 -63.29
C GLY A 632 -2.37 -14.19 -62.89
N PHE A 633 -2.19 -15.32 -62.19
CA PHE A 633 -1.76 -16.68 -62.64
C PHE A 633 -1.71 -17.51 -61.31
N GLY A 634 -2.15 -18.77 -61.14
CA GLY A 634 -2.02 -19.98 -61.96
C GLY A 634 -0.87 -20.84 -61.40
N GLY A 635 -0.99 -22.10 -60.94
CA GLY A 635 -2.12 -23.02 -60.76
C GLY A 635 -1.58 -24.37 -60.22
N GLY A 636 -2.42 -25.38 -59.95
CA GLY A 636 -1.94 -26.75 -59.61
C GLY A 636 -2.88 -27.55 -58.71
N ALA A 637 -3.41 -28.67 -59.22
CA ALA A 637 -4.42 -29.48 -58.54
C ALA A 637 -3.83 -30.52 -57.55
N ASN A 638 -4.59 -30.81 -56.50
CA ASN A 638 -4.90 -32.19 -56.12
C ASN A 638 -6.19 -32.23 -55.29
N GLY A 639 -7.00 -33.27 -55.49
CA GLY A 639 -8.27 -33.47 -54.76
C GLY A 639 -8.20 -34.70 -53.84
N GLY A 640 -9.30 -34.97 -53.13
CA GLY A 640 -9.49 -36.22 -52.39
C GLY A 640 -10.10 -36.02 -51.01
N PHE A 641 -11.37 -36.38 -50.86
CA PHE A 641 -11.97 -36.64 -49.55
C PHE A 641 -11.37 -37.92 -48.96
N GLY A 642 -11.13 -37.93 -47.65
CA GLY A 642 -10.79 -39.12 -46.88
C GLY A 642 -10.72 -38.79 -45.39
N GLY A 643 -11.65 -39.33 -44.60
CA GLY A 643 -11.66 -39.15 -43.14
C GLY A 643 -11.36 -40.46 -42.40
N GLY A 644 -11.01 -40.33 -41.12
CA GLY A 644 -11.05 -41.42 -40.14
C GLY A 644 -9.69 -41.86 -39.60
N LEU A 645 -9.59 -41.84 -38.26
CA LEU A 645 -8.57 -42.51 -37.42
C LEU A 645 -7.14 -41.98 -37.61
N SER A 646 -6.50 -41.37 -36.61
CA SER A 646 -6.40 -41.81 -35.21
C SER A 646 -6.26 -40.63 -34.25
#